data_AF-A0A927VDP4-F1
#
_entry.id   AF-A0A927VDP4-F1
#
_cell.length_a   1.000
_cell.length_b   1.000
_cell.length_c   1.000
_cell.angle_alpha   90.00
_cell.angle_beta   90.00
_cell.angle_gamma   90.00
#
_symmetry.space_group_name_H-M   'P 1'
#
loop_
_entity.id
_entity.type
_entity.pdbx_description
1 polymer ?
#
loop_
_entity_poly.entity_id
_entity_poly.type
_entity_poly.pdbx_seq_one_letter_code
_entity_poly.pdbx_strand_id
1 'polypeptide(L)'
;MTNKVVQDGIMRIYNKNVLVMYDCRTGEFTYPNHTSKDGKKDMDNRPLWQILSEDDFATQETADIVKQRIEDISKLEHSEAHFEDLSFKDYDGQWKWYGVGFVCPIPGEIISITFTDINSNVIIQRKLAQMSEYDDFTGLLNRVGFEKMVNITVAQDEEGVIAGEYAMACFDVLKFKAVNDLFGANVGDKLILHIADVLTANLGEQDLISHPGSDRFMFFVRAKGERLQRIVDRILEDIADFDVPFEIACNMGIYVTGGKVHSVDTMIDRAVLAQSKIKGSYTIKYNYYTEELRRTMLGEQEIVGMMTTALTEKHFIVYYQPQYNHSTGMLLGAEALVRWKHPEKGIISPGVFIPIFERNGFITKLDLYVFEQVCVFLRKCLDSDIFAVPISTNFSRHDIFLPGFVEKLEEIRNKYDVPVKYLRVEITESAVMGNSEVVNQVVKKLHNYGYVVEMDDFGSGYSSLNVLKDIELDVIKLDMMFMSEHSASKKGGTILSSIVRMAKWLRLPVIAEGVETIKQADFLRSIGCNYIQGYLYSRPIPEEEFVKILSGSTVGSAVPQMRLIDTLNACDFWDPKSQDTLIFSNYVGAAAIFDYRDGKVEMLRVNQKYLQELGMNLSEKEIIELDLIETIEENSKNIYVGMLKKAIATMEEQECEVWCNVQSPCCGTERICLRSCVKMIGKSEENYLFYATIRNVTAEKMRFSELEDMDKRFRVASEQANIYFWEYEIATKAMRPCFRCMRDLGLPALVRNYPEPLIEQGIIPEDYADMYRQWMSEIATGDVSREEVIPLTVGRVPFMFKYTMEFDENGRPLKAFGSATLINGVRE
;
A
#
# COMPACT_ATOMS: atom_id res chain seq x y z
N MET A 1 21.82 40.58 93.17
CA MET A 1 20.83 39.49 93.30
C MET A 1 19.63 39.69 92.38
N THR A 2 19.24 40.94 92.09
CA THR A 2 18.18 41.36 91.17
C THR A 2 18.26 40.74 89.76
N ASN A 3 19.40 40.80 89.06
CA ASN A 3 19.53 40.24 87.70
C ASN A 3 19.32 38.72 87.60
N LYS A 4 19.64 37.96 88.65
CA LYS A 4 19.54 36.50 88.60
C LYS A 4 18.10 36.02 88.81
N VAL A 5 17.31 36.78 89.58
CA VAL A 5 15.88 36.51 89.81
C VAL A 5 15.03 36.89 88.60
N VAL A 6 15.40 37.98 87.91
CA VAL A 6 14.82 38.39 86.63
C VAL A 6 15.15 37.39 85.53
N GLN A 7 16.42 36.98 85.40
CA GLN A 7 16.84 35.92 84.47
C GLN A 7 16.14 34.61 84.77
N ASP A 8 16.18 34.07 86.00
CA ASP A 8 15.46 32.82 86.36
C ASP A 8 13.95 32.91 86.11
N GLY A 9 13.44 34.13 86.17
CA GLY A 9 12.06 34.44 85.95
C GLY A 9 11.61 34.46 84.49
N ILE A 10 12.38 35.12 83.64
CA ILE A 10 12.26 35.13 82.18
C ILE A 10 12.59 33.75 81.60
N MET A 11 13.47 33.00 82.24
CA MET A 11 13.86 31.66 81.86
C MET A 11 12.78 30.60 82.10
N ARG A 12 11.98 30.72 83.18
CA ARG A 12 10.81 29.84 83.41
C ARG A 12 9.59 30.18 82.56
N ILE A 13 9.60 31.35 81.94
CA ILE A 13 8.55 31.88 81.06
C ILE A 13 8.54 31.09 79.73
N TYR A 14 9.68 30.74 79.15
CA TYR A 14 9.78 30.12 77.80
C TYR A 14 9.46 28.61 77.68
N ASN A 15 8.69 28.01 78.59
CA ASN A 15 8.32 26.58 78.51
C ASN A 15 6.80 26.30 78.52
N LYS A 16 5.95 27.33 78.63
CA LYS A 16 4.46 27.23 78.55
C LYS A 16 3.87 28.54 78.05
N ASN A 17 2.70 28.51 77.39
CA ASN A 17 1.96 29.69 76.92
C ASN A 17 2.04 30.86 77.92
N VAL A 18 2.79 31.90 77.55
CA VAL A 18 3.08 33.04 78.43
C VAL A 18 2.06 34.14 78.17
N LEU A 19 1.68 34.88 79.20
CA LEU A 19 0.98 36.15 79.08
C LEU A 19 1.87 37.28 79.61
N VAL A 20 2.16 38.31 78.83
CA VAL A 20 2.76 39.57 79.28
C VAL A 20 1.74 40.67 79.06
N MET A 21 1.53 41.53 80.05
CA MET A 21 0.60 42.64 79.94
C MET A 21 1.39 43.94 79.84
N TYR A 22 1.06 44.80 78.88
CA TYR A 22 1.62 46.13 78.72
C TYR A 22 0.52 47.16 78.96
N ASP A 23 0.72 48.03 79.95
CA ASP A 23 -0.20 49.13 80.23
C ASP A 23 0.17 50.32 79.33
N CYS A 24 -0.74 50.69 78.41
CA CYS A 24 -0.52 51.76 77.46
C CYS A 24 -0.50 53.16 78.11
N ARG A 25 -1.03 53.32 79.33
CA ARG A 25 -1.09 54.59 80.04
C ARG A 25 0.17 54.86 80.84
N THR A 26 0.72 53.83 81.49
CA THR A 26 1.91 53.95 82.32
C THR A 26 3.19 53.58 81.57
N GLY A 27 3.08 52.83 80.46
CA GLY A 27 4.22 52.27 79.74
C GLY A 27 4.88 51.10 80.47
N GLU A 28 4.25 50.57 81.51
CA GLU A 28 4.81 49.51 82.36
C GLU A 28 4.40 48.11 81.89
N PHE A 29 5.33 47.16 81.99
CA PHE A 29 5.08 45.74 81.73
C PHE A 29 4.76 45.00 83.03
N THR A 30 3.72 44.16 82.99
CA THR A 30 3.35 43.26 84.08
C THR A 30 3.48 41.82 83.63
N TYR A 31 4.19 41.02 84.44
CA TYR A 31 4.45 39.60 84.21
C TYR A 31 3.65 38.76 85.24
N PRO A 32 2.48 38.21 84.89
CA PRO A 32 1.54 37.64 85.86
C PRO A 32 2.02 36.36 86.56
N ASN A 33 3.01 35.64 86.00
CA ASN A 33 3.45 34.34 86.50
C ASN A 33 4.62 34.39 87.50
N HIS A 34 4.86 35.53 88.16
CA HIS A 34 5.92 35.69 89.17
C HIS A 34 5.41 35.91 90.59
N THR A 35 5.60 34.90 91.45
CA THR A 35 5.62 35.08 92.91
C THR A 35 6.92 34.48 93.45
N SER A 36 7.83 35.33 93.97
CA SER A 36 8.94 34.86 94.80
C SER A 36 8.44 34.52 96.21
N LYS A 37 9.11 33.58 96.89
CA LYS A 37 8.72 33.10 98.23
C LYS A 37 8.78 34.17 99.34
N ASP A 38 9.32 35.36 99.08
CA ASP A 38 9.51 36.42 100.09
C ASP A 38 8.77 37.75 99.78
N GLY A 39 7.79 37.74 98.87
CA GLY A 39 6.82 38.85 98.72
C GLY A 39 7.37 40.20 98.22
N LYS A 40 8.65 40.30 97.87
CA LYS A 40 9.21 41.45 97.15
C LYS A 40 9.27 41.17 95.65
N LYS A 41 8.56 41.99 94.87
CA LYS A 41 8.63 42.07 93.41
C LYS A 41 9.94 42.77 93.02
N ASP A 42 11.00 42.00 92.75
CA ASP A 42 12.14 42.51 91.97
C ASP A 42 11.69 42.49 90.49
N MET A 43 11.01 43.55 90.04
CA MET A 43 10.67 43.72 88.63
C MET A 43 11.81 44.46 87.93
N ASP A 44 12.31 43.88 86.84
CA ASP A 44 13.12 44.61 85.87
C ASP A 44 12.20 45.61 85.18
N ASN A 45 12.48 46.90 85.37
CA ASN A 45 11.69 47.99 84.80
C ASN A 45 12.11 48.34 83.36
N ARG A 46 13.05 47.58 82.75
CA ARG A 46 13.35 47.71 81.33
C ARG A 46 12.15 47.27 80.48
N PRO A 47 11.86 47.95 79.35
CA PRO A 47 10.87 47.49 78.39
C PRO A 47 11.16 46.09 77.85
N LEU A 48 10.11 45.35 77.49
CA LEU A 48 10.22 43.97 77.00
C LEU A 48 11.24 43.82 75.86
N TRP A 49 11.26 44.73 74.89
CA TRP A 49 12.21 44.67 73.78
C TRP A 49 13.68 44.89 74.21
N GLN A 50 13.94 45.71 75.23
CA GLN A 50 15.29 45.88 75.77
C GLN A 50 15.75 44.62 76.50
N ILE A 51 14.85 43.99 77.24
CA ILE A 51 15.13 42.69 77.87
C ILE A 51 15.42 41.64 76.80
N LEU A 52 14.62 41.59 75.73
CA LEU A 52 14.80 40.64 74.64
C LEU A 52 16.16 40.81 73.94
N SER A 53 16.61 42.04 73.71
CA SER A 53 17.88 42.33 73.02
C SER A 53 19.11 42.29 73.93
N GLU A 54 19.07 42.94 75.10
CA GLU A 54 20.25 43.12 75.98
C GLU A 54 20.62 41.83 76.72
N ASP A 55 19.63 40.98 77.02
CA ASP A 55 19.86 39.70 77.69
C ASP A 55 20.00 38.53 76.67
N ASP A 56 20.14 38.84 75.38
CA ASP A 56 20.41 37.88 74.28
C ASP A 56 19.31 36.82 74.05
N PHE A 57 18.04 37.15 74.37
CA PHE A 57 16.88 36.26 74.13
C PHE A 57 16.36 36.34 72.69
N ALA A 58 16.59 37.44 71.98
CA ALA A 58 16.18 37.65 70.59
C ALA A 58 17.24 38.45 69.84
N THR A 59 17.22 38.40 68.51
CA THR A 59 18.01 39.34 67.71
C THR A 59 17.46 40.77 67.88
N GLN A 60 18.30 41.78 67.64
CA GLN A 60 17.87 43.18 67.67
C GLN A 60 16.66 43.42 66.74
N GLU A 61 16.68 42.79 65.56
CA GLU A 61 15.58 42.85 64.59
C GLU A 61 14.27 42.29 65.16
N THR A 62 14.29 41.11 65.80
CA THR A 62 13.11 40.53 66.44
C THR A 62 12.60 41.40 67.59
N ALA A 63 13.50 41.98 68.39
CA ALA A 63 13.13 42.89 69.48
C ALA A 63 12.47 44.18 68.95
N ASP A 64 12.98 44.73 67.84
CA ASP A 64 12.43 45.91 67.19
C ASP A 64 11.03 45.65 66.61
N ILE A 65 10.80 44.46 66.05
CA ILE A 65 9.47 44.03 65.59
C ILE A 65 8.46 43.99 66.74
N VAL A 66 8.82 43.37 67.88
CA VAL A 66 7.97 43.33 69.08
C VAL A 66 7.64 44.74 69.57
N LYS A 67 8.64 45.64 69.58
CA LYS A 67 8.44 47.04 69.95
C LYS A 67 7.47 47.74 69.01
N GLN A 68 7.68 47.61 67.70
CA GLN A 68 6.83 48.25 66.69
C GLN A 68 5.38 47.79 66.80
N ARG A 69 5.13 46.49 67.02
CA ARG A 69 3.77 45.96 67.20
C ARG A 69 3.06 46.46 68.43
N ILE A 70 3.77 46.60 69.55
CA ILE A 70 3.22 47.21 70.76
C ILE A 70 2.85 48.67 70.49
N GLU A 71 3.71 49.42 69.80
CA GLU A 71 3.44 50.82 69.45
C GLU A 71 2.27 50.97 68.47
N ASP A 72 2.17 50.12 67.46
CA ASP A 72 1.07 50.12 66.48
C ASP A 72 -0.26 49.85 67.17
N ILE A 73 -0.32 48.79 68.00
CA ILE A 73 -1.55 48.37 68.68
C ILE A 73 -1.97 49.34 69.77
N SER A 74 -1.01 49.99 70.44
CA SER A 74 -1.31 51.01 71.47
C SER A 74 -2.09 52.22 70.92
N LYS A 75 -2.03 52.46 69.61
CA LYS A 75 -2.68 53.59 68.93
C LYS A 75 -4.06 53.24 68.37
N LEU A 76 -4.50 51.99 68.46
CA LEU A 76 -5.77 51.54 67.91
C LEU A 76 -6.95 51.95 68.82
N GLU A 77 -8.04 52.41 68.21
CA GLU A 77 -9.29 52.78 68.90
C GLU A 77 -10.28 51.62 69.05
N HIS A 78 -9.92 50.43 68.56
CA HIS A 78 -10.75 49.21 68.59
C HIS A 78 -9.94 47.98 69.03
N SER A 79 -10.64 46.95 69.50
CA SER A 79 -10.01 45.70 69.92
C SER A 79 -9.55 44.91 68.69
N GLU A 80 -8.25 44.64 68.62
CA GLU A 80 -7.64 43.89 67.53
C GLU A 80 -6.61 42.90 68.09
N ALA A 81 -6.42 41.80 67.36
CA ALA A 81 -5.46 40.75 67.66
C ALA A 81 -4.51 40.56 66.47
N HIS A 82 -3.21 40.72 66.71
CA HIS A 82 -2.17 40.44 65.73
C HIS A 82 -1.37 39.22 66.15
N PHE A 83 -0.91 38.43 65.18
CA PHE A 83 -0.10 37.24 65.42
C PHE A 83 1.13 37.28 64.53
N GLU A 84 2.30 37.04 65.11
CA GLU A 84 3.57 36.93 64.38
C GLU A 84 4.38 35.73 64.84
N ASP A 85 4.98 35.02 63.91
CA ASP A 85 5.90 33.93 64.20
C ASP A 85 7.32 34.50 64.32
N LEU A 86 7.89 34.49 65.52
CA LEU A 86 9.18 35.10 65.84
C LEU A 86 10.12 34.09 66.51
N SER A 87 11.42 34.23 66.28
CA SER A 87 12.43 33.34 66.85
C SER A 87 13.09 33.91 68.11
N PHE A 88 13.15 33.09 69.15
CA PHE A 88 13.72 33.43 70.47
C PHE A 88 14.63 32.29 70.97
N LYS A 89 15.64 32.61 71.77
CA LYS A 89 16.45 31.61 72.47
C LYS A 89 15.73 31.09 73.71
N ASP A 90 15.77 29.78 73.91
CA ASP A 90 15.24 29.12 75.12
C ASP A 90 16.26 29.08 76.27
N TYR A 91 15.91 28.38 77.36
CA TYR A 91 16.75 28.25 78.55
C TYR A 91 18.15 27.68 78.27
N ASP A 92 18.25 26.79 77.28
CA ASP A 92 19.49 26.12 76.91
C ASP A 92 20.26 26.92 75.84
N GLY A 93 19.79 28.13 75.51
CA GLY A 93 20.37 29.00 74.49
C GLY A 93 20.06 28.57 73.06
N GLN A 94 19.09 27.68 72.85
CA GLN A 94 18.70 27.20 71.52
C GLN A 94 17.61 28.08 70.91
N TRP A 95 17.76 28.41 69.63
CA TRP A 95 16.74 29.13 68.87
C TRP A 95 15.49 28.27 68.66
N LYS A 96 14.32 28.80 69.03
CA LYS A 96 13.00 28.21 68.84
C LYS A 96 12.04 29.23 68.22
N TRP A 97 11.03 28.74 67.51
CA TRP A 97 9.97 29.57 66.93
C TRP A 97 8.77 29.63 67.86
N TYR A 98 8.26 30.83 68.09
CA TYR A 98 7.07 31.08 68.90
C TYR A 98 6.07 31.89 68.09
N GLY A 99 4.81 31.48 68.14
CA GLY A 99 3.69 32.31 67.70
C GLY A 99 3.40 33.35 68.78
N VAL A 100 3.64 34.62 68.48
CA VAL A 100 3.46 35.78 69.36
C VAL A 100 2.16 36.47 69.01
N GLY A 101 1.16 36.34 69.88
CA GLY A 101 -0.12 37.05 69.78
C GLY A 101 -0.07 38.36 70.55
N PHE A 102 -0.56 39.46 69.96
CA PHE A 102 -0.74 40.75 70.60
C PHE A 102 -2.22 41.09 70.55
N VAL A 103 -2.88 41.12 71.70
CA VAL A 103 -4.33 41.33 71.81
C VAL A 103 -4.59 42.55 72.68
N CYS A 104 -5.36 43.51 72.17
CA CYS A 104 -5.81 44.64 72.98
C CYS A 104 -7.27 44.43 73.41
N PRO A 105 -7.54 43.83 74.59
CA PRO A 105 -8.91 43.60 75.04
C PRO A 105 -9.67 44.89 75.36
N ILE A 106 -8.96 45.94 75.78
CA ILE A 106 -9.51 47.29 76.03
C ILE A 106 -8.59 48.30 75.32
N PRO A 107 -9.06 48.91 74.21
CA PRO A 107 -8.27 49.85 73.40
C PRO A 107 -7.63 50.96 74.25
N GLY A 108 -6.32 51.18 74.08
CA GLY A 108 -5.57 52.23 74.76
C GLY A 108 -5.37 52.04 76.27
N GLU A 109 -5.78 50.91 76.85
CA GLU A 109 -5.50 50.60 78.26
C GLU A 109 -4.44 49.51 78.41
N ILE A 110 -4.70 48.31 77.90
CA ILE A 110 -3.82 47.16 78.13
C ILE A 110 -3.66 46.34 76.86
N ILE A 111 -2.41 45.96 76.55
CA ILE A 111 -2.07 44.97 75.52
C ILE A 111 -1.63 43.68 76.20
N SER A 112 -2.25 42.58 75.80
CA SER A 112 -1.92 41.24 76.21
C SER A 112 -1.08 40.54 75.15
N ILE A 113 0.14 40.17 75.50
CA ILE A 113 1.11 39.54 74.61
C ILE A 113 1.25 38.08 75.00
N THR A 114 0.90 37.18 74.10
CA THR A 114 1.00 35.73 74.32
C THR A 114 2.11 35.10 73.51
N PHE A 115 2.99 34.33 74.14
CA PHE A 115 4.01 33.53 73.44
C PHE A 115 3.58 32.05 73.45
N THR A 116 3.32 31.48 72.27
CA THR A 116 2.91 30.09 72.10
C THR A 116 4.01 29.31 71.38
N ASP A 117 4.50 28.22 71.98
CA ASP A 117 5.49 27.37 71.33
C ASP A 117 4.86 26.62 70.14
N ILE A 118 5.23 27.02 68.93
CA ILE A 118 4.74 26.43 67.67
C ILE A 118 5.65 25.29 67.16
N ASN A 119 6.72 24.94 67.88
CA ASN A 119 7.53 23.75 67.60
C ASN A 119 6.81 22.44 68.01
N SER A 120 5.61 22.50 68.58
CA SER A 120 4.81 21.31 68.84
C SER A 120 4.39 20.65 67.52
N ASN A 121 5.08 19.55 67.21
CA ASN A 121 5.01 18.69 66.00
C ASN A 121 3.65 18.58 65.27
N VAL A 122 2.51 18.83 65.89
CA VAL A 122 1.16 18.57 65.34
C VAL A 122 0.74 19.55 64.23
N ILE A 123 1.06 20.85 64.34
CA ILE A 123 0.66 21.85 63.32
C ILE A 123 1.58 21.79 62.11
N ILE A 124 2.89 21.65 62.35
CA ILE A 124 3.89 21.39 61.31
C ILE A 124 3.60 20.04 60.64
N GLN A 125 3.26 18.97 61.37
CA GLN A 125 2.85 17.70 60.75
C GLN A 125 1.54 17.80 59.96
N ARG A 126 0.57 18.63 60.35
CA ARG A 126 -0.65 18.85 59.54
C ARG A 126 -0.38 19.61 58.24
N LYS A 127 0.44 20.67 58.28
CA LYS A 127 0.86 21.40 57.06
C LYS A 127 1.78 20.53 56.18
N LEU A 128 2.73 19.80 56.77
CA LEU A 128 3.57 18.85 56.04
C LEU A 128 2.76 17.67 55.48
N ALA A 129 1.74 17.18 56.18
CA ALA A 129 0.84 16.15 55.66
C ALA A 129 -0.03 16.68 54.51
N GLN A 130 -0.52 17.92 54.59
CA GLN A 130 -1.21 18.57 53.47
C GLN A 130 -0.28 18.80 52.26
N MET A 131 0.93 19.34 52.47
CA MET A 131 1.92 19.53 51.39
C MET A 131 2.46 18.20 50.83
N SER A 132 2.35 17.11 51.59
CA SER A 132 2.78 15.78 51.14
C SER A 132 1.71 15.01 50.36
N GLU A 133 0.45 15.45 50.38
CA GLU A 133 -0.70 14.69 49.82
C GLU A 133 -1.37 15.37 48.62
N TYR A 134 -1.09 16.66 48.38
CA TYR A 134 -1.61 17.42 47.24
C TYR A 134 -0.48 17.82 46.29
N ASP A 135 -0.84 18.04 45.03
CA ASP A 135 0.01 18.62 44.01
C ASP A 135 -0.09 20.14 44.06
N ASP A 136 1.03 20.82 44.34
CA ASP A 136 1.06 22.28 44.54
C ASP A 136 0.64 23.07 43.30
N PHE A 137 0.75 22.47 42.11
CA PHE A 137 0.43 23.12 40.85
C PHE A 137 -1.06 23.09 40.52
N THR A 138 -1.71 21.93 40.64
CA THR A 138 -3.13 21.73 40.29
C THR A 138 -4.08 21.81 41.48
N GLY A 139 -3.59 21.68 42.71
CA GLY A 139 -4.42 21.55 43.91
C GLY A 139 -5.14 20.20 44.04
N LEU A 140 -4.94 19.27 43.11
CA LEU A 140 -5.46 17.91 43.17
C LEU A 140 -4.60 17.03 44.10
N LEU A 141 -5.07 15.81 44.42
CA LEU A 141 -4.24 14.87 45.17
C LEU A 141 -2.99 14.51 44.37
N ASN A 142 -1.83 14.46 45.01
CA ASN A 142 -0.66 13.82 44.42
C ASN A 142 -0.78 12.29 44.56
N ARG A 143 0.20 11.55 44.03
CA ARG A 143 0.18 10.07 44.06
C ARG A 143 -0.02 9.49 45.46
N VAL A 144 0.67 10.05 46.46
CA VAL A 144 0.66 9.57 47.85
C VAL A 144 -0.69 9.86 48.51
N GLY A 145 -1.21 11.08 48.35
CA GLY A 145 -2.52 11.45 48.86
C GLY A 145 -3.64 10.62 48.24
N PHE A 146 -3.55 10.37 46.93
CA PHE A 146 -4.52 9.56 46.21
C PHE A 146 -4.58 8.10 46.70
N GLU A 147 -3.43 7.43 46.85
CA GLU A 147 -3.38 6.06 47.38
C GLU A 147 -4.01 5.97 48.77
N LYS A 148 -3.66 6.91 49.65
CA LYS A 148 -4.20 6.98 51.00
C LYS A 148 -5.72 7.15 50.98
N MET A 149 -6.24 8.07 50.18
CA MET A 149 -7.68 8.34 50.09
C MET A 149 -8.46 7.18 49.44
N VAL A 150 -7.91 6.52 48.42
CA VAL A 150 -8.54 5.33 47.82
C VAL A 150 -8.62 4.21 48.86
N ASN A 151 -7.54 3.94 49.60
CA ASN A 151 -7.56 2.90 50.64
C ASN A 151 -8.57 3.19 51.75
N ILE A 152 -8.70 4.45 52.19
CA ILE A 152 -9.72 4.86 53.17
C ILE A 152 -11.12 4.64 52.60
N THR A 153 -11.36 5.08 51.35
CA THR A 153 -12.67 4.97 50.68
C THR A 153 -13.10 3.51 50.53
N VAL A 154 -12.17 2.63 50.18
CA VAL A 154 -12.40 1.19 50.04
C VAL A 154 -12.66 0.53 51.40
N ALA A 155 -11.87 0.85 52.43
CA ALA A 155 -12.03 0.27 53.76
C ALA A 155 -13.36 0.67 54.43
N GLN A 156 -13.82 1.91 54.20
CA GLN A 156 -15.12 2.38 54.70
C GLN A 156 -16.31 1.64 54.05
N ASP A 157 -16.12 1.06 52.86
CA ASP A 157 -17.14 0.28 52.15
C ASP A 157 -17.17 -1.21 52.55
N GLU A 158 -16.08 -1.76 53.09
CA GLU A 158 -16.00 -3.16 53.55
C GLU A 158 -16.90 -3.44 54.78
N GLU A 159 -17.34 -2.42 55.53
CA GLU A 159 -18.22 -2.56 56.71
C GLU A 159 -19.71 -2.82 56.40
N GLY A 160 -20.06 -3.16 55.14
CA GLY A 160 -21.27 -3.92 54.85
C GLY A 160 -22.50 -3.15 54.34
N VAL A 161 -22.33 -1.99 53.69
CA VAL A 161 -23.46 -1.31 53.03
C VAL A 161 -23.03 -0.82 51.64
N ILE A 162 -23.42 -1.58 50.60
CA ILE A 162 -23.27 -1.32 49.15
C ILE A 162 -21.96 -1.84 48.55
N ALA A 163 -21.99 -3.05 47.99
CA ALA A 163 -21.01 -3.48 47.00
C ALA A 163 -21.13 -2.59 45.75
N GLY A 164 -20.37 -1.49 45.71
CA GLY A 164 -20.21 -0.65 44.54
C GLY A 164 -19.15 -1.24 43.61
N GLU A 165 -19.42 -1.31 42.31
CA GLU A 165 -18.37 -1.44 41.31
C GLU A 165 -17.60 -0.12 41.32
N TYR A 166 -16.30 -0.15 41.59
CA TYR A 166 -15.43 1.01 41.50
C TYR A 166 -14.73 0.99 40.14
N ALA A 167 -14.42 2.17 39.61
CA ALA A 167 -13.55 2.31 38.45
C ALA A 167 -12.33 3.17 38.78
N MET A 168 -11.17 2.67 38.37
CA MET A 168 -9.92 3.40 38.31
C MET A 168 -9.68 3.81 36.86
N ALA A 169 -9.53 5.10 36.59
CA ALA A 169 -9.17 5.60 35.27
C ALA A 169 -7.85 6.33 35.31
N CYS A 170 -7.01 6.09 34.30
CA CYS A 170 -5.73 6.75 34.11
C CYS A 170 -5.64 7.26 32.67
N PHE A 171 -5.17 8.49 32.47
CA PHE A 171 -4.98 9.05 31.13
C PHE A 171 -3.82 10.03 31.08
N ASP A 172 -3.35 10.28 29.86
CA ASP A 172 -2.37 11.32 29.53
C ASP A 172 -2.79 12.07 28.27
N VAL A 173 -2.22 13.27 28.07
CA VAL A 173 -2.46 14.12 26.91
C VAL A 173 -1.61 13.64 25.73
N LEU A 174 -2.26 13.37 24.59
CA LEU A 174 -1.54 12.91 23.40
C LEU A 174 -0.58 13.99 22.91
N LYS A 175 0.69 13.61 22.78
CA LYS A 175 1.78 14.48 22.30
C LYS A 175 1.87 15.80 23.09
N PHE A 176 1.67 15.79 24.41
CA PHE A 176 1.80 16.97 25.26
C PHE A 176 3.10 17.78 25.02
N LYS A 177 4.22 17.09 24.80
CA LYS A 177 5.49 17.73 24.44
C LYS A 177 5.39 18.60 23.17
N ALA A 178 4.64 18.16 22.15
CA ALA A 178 4.42 18.95 20.94
C ALA A 178 3.63 20.23 21.22
N VAL A 179 2.68 20.20 22.17
CA VAL A 179 1.97 21.41 22.63
C VAL A 179 2.97 22.40 23.25
N ASN A 180 3.85 21.91 24.13
CA ASN A 180 4.89 22.74 24.74
C ASN A 180 5.88 23.30 23.71
N ASP A 181 6.31 22.48 22.75
CA ASP A 181 7.30 22.86 21.75
C ASP A 181 6.72 23.87 20.73
N LEU A 182 5.42 23.77 20.41
CA LEU A 182 4.76 24.64 19.42
C LEU A 182 4.20 25.94 20.02
N PHE A 183 3.65 25.88 21.24
CA PHE A 183 2.90 27.00 21.84
C PHE A 183 3.55 27.54 23.13
N GLY A 184 4.64 26.93 23.57
CA GLY A 184 5.39 27.30 24.76
C GLY A 184 4.86 26.63 26.03
N ALA A 185 5.75 26.49 27.03
CA ALA A 185 5.44 25.83 28.30
C ALA A 185 4.24 26.44 29.04
N ASN A 186 4.06 27.77 28.98
CA ASN A 186 2.91 28.45 29.61
C ASN A 186 1.55 27.98 29.07
N VAL A 187 1.47 27.54 27.81
CA VAL A 187 0.23 27.00 27.23
C VAL A 187 0.00 25.57 27.72
N GLY A 188 1.07 24.78 27.84
CA GLY A 188 1.00 23.46 28.48
C GLY A 188 0.53 23.55 29.93
N ASP A 189 1.07 24.49 30.71
CA ASP A 189 0.68 24.75 32.09
C ASP A 189 -0.82 25.09 32.20
N LYS A 190 -1.34 25.92 31.29
CA LYS A 190 -2.77 26.23 31.19
C LYS A 190 -3.61 25.01 30.85
N LEU A 191 -3.11 24.12 29.99
CA LEU A 191 -3.82 22.89 29.62
C LEU A 191 -3.91 21.94 30.82
N ILE A 192 -2.85 21.81 31.62
CA ILE A 192 -2.86 21.00 32.85
C ILE A 192 -3.89 21.55 33.85
N LEU A 193 -3.92 22.86 34.05
CA LEU A 193 -4.93 23.51 34.91
C LEU A 193 -6.35 23.33 34.37
N HIS A 194 -6.55 23.47 33.06
CA HIS A 194 -7.85 23.20 32.41
C HIS A 194 -8.33 21.77 32.65
N ILE A 195 -7.45 20.78 32.51
CA ILE A 195 -7.81 19.38 32.79
C ILE A 195 -8.18 19.20 34.27
N ALA A 196 -7.46 19.84 35.20
CA ALA A 196 -7.80 19.79 36.61
C ALA A 196 -9.19 20.38 36.90
N ASP A 197 -9.52 21.50 36.28
CA ASP A 197 -10.84 22.14 36.37
C ASP A 197 -11.94 21.26 35.77
N VAL A 198 -11.71 20.69 34.58
CA VAL A 198 -12.65 19.78 33.91
C VAL A 198 -12.95 18.54 34.77
N LEU A 199 -11.93 17.93 35.35
CA LEU A 199 -12.10 16.78 36.24
C LEU A 199 -12.91 17.16 37.48
N THR A 200 -12.60 18.31 38.09
CA THR A 200 -13.29 18.79 39.29
C THR A 200 -14.76 19.17 39.01
N ALA A 201 -15.05 19.69 37.81
CA ALA A 201 -16.41 20.04 37.41
C ALA A 201 -17.29 18.82 37.08
N ASN A 202 -16.70 17.75 36.54
CA ASN A 202 -17.44 16.56 36.09
C ASN A 202 -17.55 15.45 37.15
N LEU A 203 -16.66 15.44 38.15
CA LEU A 203 -16.62 14.44 39.21
C LEU A 203 -17.22 14.99 40.50
N GLY A 204 -17.92 14.14 41.28
CA GLY A 204 -18.61 14.56 42.50
C GLY A 204 -17.71 14.61 43.73
N GLU A 205 -18.21 15.14 44.85
CA GLU A 205 -17.45 15.25 46.12
C GLU A 205 -16.94 13.92 46.70
N GLN A 206 -17.53 12.79 46.29
CA GLN A 206 -17.13 11.46 46.73
C GLN A 206 -16.17 10.75 45.75
N ASP A 207 -15.91 11.36 44.60
CA ASP A 207 -14.99 10.85 43.60
C ASP A 207 -13.60 11.42 43.88
N LEU A 208 -12.55 10.62 43.71
CA LEU A 208 -11.17 11.03 43.99
C LEU A 208 -10.47 11.38 42.69
N ILE A 209 -9.72 12.48 42.69
CA ILE A 209 -9.00 12.99 41.51
C ILE A 209 -7.54 13.21 41.90
N SER A 210 -6.62 12.83 41.02
CA SER A 210 -5.20 13.03 41.26
C SER A 210 -4.44 13.45 40.02
N HIS A 211 -3.50 14.36 40.26
CA HIS A 211 -2.42 14.72 39.36
C HIS A 211 -1.11 14.16 39.94
N PRO A 212 -0.67 12.95 39.55
CA PRO A 212 0.60 12.38 39.98
C PRO A 212 1.83 13.13 39.44
N GLY A 213 1.66 14.01 38.46
CA GLY A 213 2.72 14.82 37.83
C GLY A 213 2.80 14.65 36.31
N SER A 214 3.52 15.58 35.66
CA SER A 214 3.63 15.71 34.19
C SER A 214 2.28 16.04 33.55
N ASP A 215 1.81 15.19 32.65
CA ASP A 215 0.60 15.30 31.83
C ASP A 215 -0.39 14.17 32.16
N ARG A 216 -0.19 13.51 33.31
CA ARG A 216 -0.93 12.32 33.71
C ARG A 216 -1.95 12.66 34.76
N PHE A 217 -3.14 12.14 34.58
CA PHE A 217 -4.24 12.30 35.52
C PHE A 217 -4.86 10.94 35.83
N MET A 218 -5.40 10.82 37.03
CA MET A 218 -6.16 9.64 37.43
C MET A 218 -7.38 10.02 38.26
N PHE A 219 -8.42 9.21 38.17
CA PHE A 219 -9.58 9.35 39.05
C PHE A 219 -10.13 7.99 39.48
N PHE A 220 -10.71 7.98 40.67
CA PHE A 220 -11.35 6.81 41.27
C PHE A 220 -12.79 7.14 41.62
N VAL A 221 -13.72 6.44 40.98
CA VAL A 221 -15.16 6.76 41.01
C VAL A 221 -15.99 5.52 41.27
N ARG A 222 -17.20 5.70 41.81
CA ARG A 222 -18.20 4.63 41.84
C ARG A 222 -18.82 4.43 40.45
N ALA A 223 -18.57 3.27 39.85
CA ALA A 223 -18.99 2.82 38.53
C ALA A 223 -20.35 2.11 38.54
N LYS A 224 -21.43 2.82 38.86
CA LYS A 224 -22.79 2.24 38.83
C LYS A 224 -23.49 2.50 37.49
N GLY A 225 -23.75 1.43 36.72
CA GLY A 225 -24.50 1.48 35.46
C GLY A 225 -23.87 2.42 34.40
N GLU A 226 -24.68 3.07 33.57
CA GLU A 226 -24.22 4.00 32.52
C GLU A 226 -23.61 5.31 33.04
N ARG A 227 -23.43 5.48 34.36
CA ARG A 227 -22.81 6.70 34.93
C ARG A 227 -21.36 6.84 34.47
N LEU A 228 -20.58 5.75 34.50
CA LEU A 228 -19.15 5.79 34.20
C LEU A 228 -18.90 6.24 32.75
N GLN A 229 -19.61 5.65 31.79
CA GLN A 229 -19.46 5.98 30.38
C GLN A 229 -19.79 7.45 30.12
N ARG A 230 -20.92 7.95 30.65
CA ARG A 230 -21.30 9.37 30.51
C ARG A 230 -20.29 10.34 31.11
N ILE A 231 -19.67 9.99 32.24
CA ILE A 231 -18.62 10.81 32.87
C ILE A 231 -17.39 10.84 31.98
N VAL A 232 -16.96 9.67 31.48
CA VAL A 232 -15.78 9.55 30.62
C VAL A 232 -15.97 10.33 29.32
N ASP A 233 -17.13 10.19 28.67
CA ASP A 233 -17.44 10.91 27.43
C ASP A 233 -17.41 12.43 27.64
N ARG A 234 -18.04 12.94 28.70
CA ARG A 234 -18.02 14.38 29.02
C ARG A 234 -16.62 14.89 29.35
N ILE A 235 -15.87 14.20 30.20
CA ILE A 235 -14.49 14.59 30.54
C ILE A 235 -13.66 14.71 29.26
N LEU A 236 -13.77 13.74 28.34
CA LEU A 236 -13.00 13.77 27.10
C LEU A 236 -13.47 14.85 26.11
N GLU A 237 -14.76 15.19 26.10
CA GLU A 237 -15.30 16.32 25.32
C GLU A 237 -14.83 17.66 25.88
N ASP A 238 -14.93 17.87 27.19
CA ASP A 238 -14.56 19.12 27.86
C ASP A 238 -13.04 19.36 27.85
N ILE A 239 -12.22 18.29 27.91
CA ILE A 239 -10.77 18.40 27.70
C ILE A 239 -10.44 18.84 26.27
N ALA A 240 -11.20 18.37 25.28
CA ALA A 240 -10.99 18.74 23.88
C ALA A 240 -11.39 20.20 23.60
N ASP A 241 -12.28 20.79 24.42
CA ASP A 241 -12.69 22.20 24.37
C ASP A 241 -11.65 23.13 25.03
N PHE A 242 -10.37 22.96 24.65
CA PHE A 242 -9.30 23.85 25.05
C PHE A 242 -8.96 24.79 23.88
N ASP A 243 -8.94 26.11 24.12
CA ASP A 243 -8.80 27.15 23.10
C ASP A 243 -7.37 27.23 22.51
N VAL A 244 -7.06 26.28 21.63
CA VAL A 244 -5.83 26.24 20.83
C VAL A 244 -6.14 25.78 19.40
N PRO A 245 -5.36 26.22 18.40
CA PRO A 245 -5.55 25.82 16.99
C PRO A 245 -5.02 24.40 16.71
N PHE A 246 -5.18 23.49 17.67
CA PHE A 246 -4.69 22.12 17.63
C PHE A 246 -5.67 21.21 18.38
N GLU A 247 -5.95 20.01 17.84
CA GLU A 247 -6.85 19.07 18.51
C GLU A 247 -6.17 18.48 19.75
N ILE A 248 -6.68 18.83 20.93
CA ILE A 248 -6.28 18.21 22.20
C ILE A 248 -7.06 16.90 22.35
N ALA A 249 -6.32 15.80 22.53
CA ALA A 249 -6.88 14.49 22.74
C ALA A 249 -6.21 13.80 23.93
N CYS A 250 -6.95 12.90 24.58
CA CYS A 250 -6.46 12.01 25.63
C CYS A 250 -6.82 10.56 25.32
N ASN A 251 -5.95 9.62 25.70
CA ASN A 251 -6.28 8.20 25.72
C ASN A 251 -6.45 7.77 27.17
N MET A 252 -7.62 7.25 27.51
CA MET A 252 -7.98 6.84 28.88
C MET A 252 -8.09 5.32 29.01
N GLY A 253 -7.39 4.76 29.98
CA GLY A 253 -7.55 3.35 30.37
C GLY A 253 -8.37 3.22 31.64
N ILE A 254 -9.30 2.27 31.65
CA ILE A 254 -10.28 2.13 32.74
C ILE A 254 -10.27 0.70 33.28
N TYR A 255 -10.09 0.54 34.59
CA TYR A 255 -10.24 -0.73 35.30
C TYR A 255 -11.46 -0.70 36.21
N VAL A 256 -12.38 -1.65 36.03
CA VAL A 256 -13.58 -1.82 36.88
C VAL A 256 -13.36 -2.98 37.84
N THR A 257 -13.60 -2.77 39.14
CA THR A 257 -13.27 -3.74 40.20
C THR A 257 -14.18 -4.98 40.24
N GLY A 258 -15.39 -4.92 39.68
CA GLY A 258 -16.31 -6.06 39.60
C GLY A 258 -16.59 -6.74 40.94
N GLY A 259 -16.62 -5.96 42.04
CA GLY A 259 -16.84 -6.45 43.40
C GLY A 259 -15.61 -7.01 44.14
N LYS A 260 -14.43 -7.05 43.50
CA LYS A 260 -13.15 -7.34 44.16
C LYS A 260 -12.23 -6.14 44.08
N VAL A 261 -12.02 -5.48 45.22
CA VAL A 261 -11.05 -4.39 45.29
C VAL A 261 -9.65 -4.97 45.46
N HIS A 262 -8.73 -4.55 44.59
CA HIS A 262 -7.31 -4.89 44.66
C HIS A 262 -6.54 -3.72 45.28
N SER A 263 -5.24 -3.90 45.54
CA SER A 263 -4.38 -2.78 45.93
C SER A 263 -4.46 -1.65 44.90
N VAL A 264 -4.31 -0.40 45.36
CA VAL A 264 -4.36 0.79 44.49
C VAL A 264 -3.39 0.66 43.31
N ASP A 265 -2.19 0.17 43.58
CA ASP A 265 -1.18 -0.10 42.54
C ASP A 265 -1.68 -1.08 41.48
N THR A 266 -2.31 -2.19 41.91
CA THR A 266 -2.87 -3.16 40.96
C THR A 266 -3.97 -2.53 40.09
N MET A 267 -4.81 -1.68 40.68
CA MET A 267 -5.88 -1.01 39.94
C MET A 267 -5.33 -0.03 38.92
N ILE A 268 -4.30 0.73 39.28
CA ILE A 268 -3.62 1.67 38.40
C ILE A 268 -2.88 0.94 37.29
N ASP A 269 -2.13 -0.12 37.61
CA ASP A 269 -1.44 -0.94 36.62
C ASP A 269 -2.40 -1.50 35.57
N ARG A 270 -3.59 -1.95 35.99
CA ARG A 270 -4.62 -2.46 35.09
C ARG A 270 -5.23 -1.35 34.22
N ALA A 271 -5.50 -0.17 34.79
CA ALA A 271 -5.98 0.98 34.04
C ALA A 271 -4.93 1.44 33.02
N VAL A 272 -3.66 1.59 33.43
CA VAL A 272 -2.54 1.93 32.55
C VAL A 272 -2.34 0.87 31.46
N LEU A 273 -2.51 -0.42 31.76
CA LEU A 273 -2.45 -1.47 30.75
C LEU A 273 -3.55 -1.31 29.70
N ALA A 274 -4.78 -1.01 30.12
CA ALA A 274 -5.88 -0.75 29.17
C ALA A 274 -5.59 0.47 28.30
N GLN A 275 -5.05 1.54 28.90
CA GLN A 275 -4.62 2.76 28.22
C GLN A 275 -3.54 2.48 27.17
N SER A 276 -2.55 1.64 27.52
CA SER A 276 -1.39 1.35 26.66
C SER A 276 -1.77 0.80 25.28
N LYS A 277 -2.90 0.09 25.17
CA LYS A 277 -3.38 -0.51 23.90
C LYS A 277 -3.95 0.49 22.92
N ILE A 278 -4.36 1.66 23.39
CA ILE A 278 -4.93 2.73 22.57
C ILE A 278 -4.04 3.96 22.52
N LYS A 279 -2.88 3.93 23.21
CA LYS A 279 -1.97 5.06 23.32
C LYS A 279 -1.50 5.54 21.94
N GLY A 280 -1.72 6.82 21.65
CA GLY A 280 -1.42 7.45 20.37
C GLY A 280 -2.54 7.38 19.33
N SER A 281 -3.67 6.72 19.64
CA SER A 281 -4.85 6.70 18.78
C SER A 281 -5.67 7.98 18.96
N TYR A 282 -5.93 8.69 17.86
CA TYR A 282 -6.87 9.82 17.85
C TYR A 282 -8.33 9.36 17.73
N THR A 283 -8.57 8.14 17.25
CA THR A 283 -9.92 7.61 17.01
C THR A 283 -10.49 6.89 18.23
N ILE A 284 -9.65 6.15 18.96
CA ILE A 284 -10.09 5.37 20.13
C ILE A 284 -9.71 6.14 21.40
N LYS A 285 -10.70 6.80 22.02
CA LYS A 285 -10.45 7.70 23.16
C LYS A 285 -10.27 6.97 24.50
N TYR A 286 -10.96 5.85 24.72
CA TYR A 286 -10.82 5.09 25.96
C TYR A 286 -10.90 3.57 25.73
N ASN A 287 -10.36 2.80 26.67
CA ASN A 287 -10.38 1.34 26.64
C ASN A 287 -10.52 0.74 28.04
N TYR A 288 -11.26 -0.36 28.15
CA TYR A 288 -11.44 -1.08 29.41
C TYR A 288 -10.41 -2.18 29.56
N TYR A 289 -9.94 -2.37 30.79
CA TYR A 289 -9.13 -3.52 31.15
C TYR A 289 -9.95 -4.80 31.01
N THR A 290 -9.35 -5.80 30.37
CA THR A 290 -9.83 -7.18 30.40
C THR A 290 -8.70 -8.10 30.85
N GLU A 291 -9.04 -9.25 31.42
CA GLU A 291 -8.03 -10.23 31.81
C GLU A 291 -7.24 -10.78 30.61
N GLU A 292 -7.85 -10.73 29.42
CA GLU A 292 -7.19 -11.05 28.16
C GLU A 292 -6.03 -10.09 27.86
N LEU A 293 -6.21 -8.78 28.07
CA LEU A 293 -5.12 -7.80 27.89
C LEU A 293 -3.90 -8.12 28.75
N ARG A 294 -4.13 -8.53 30.01
CA ARG A 294 -3.06 -8.95 30.92
C ARG A 294 -2.36 -10.21 30.43
N ARG A 295 -3.12 -11.21 29.99
CA ARG A 295 -2.54 -12.45 29.43
C ARG A 295 -1.69 -12.18 28.20
N THR A 296 -2.16 -11.33 27.28
CA THR A 296 -1.39 -10.94 26.09
C THR A 296 -0.11 -10.22 26.49
N MET A 297 -0.16 -9.25 27.39
CA MET A 297 1.04 -8.53 27.86
C MET A 297 2.07 -9.46 28.51
N LEU A 298 1.63 -10.36 29.41
CA LEU A 298 2.51 -11.32 30.05
C LEU A 298 3.14 -12.27 29.03
N GLY A 299 2.36 -12.73 28.04
CA GLY A 299 2.88 -13.52 26.93
C GLY A 299 3.92 -12.76 26.11
N GLU A 300 3.68 -11.48 25.80
CA GLU A 300 4.66 -10.64 25.08
C GLU A 300 5.96 -10.46 25.90
N GLN A 301 5.87 -10.21 27.20
CA GLN A 301 7.04 -10.08 28.08
C GLN A 301 7.85 -11.37 28.18
N GLU A 302 7.18 -12.52 28.22
CA GLU A 302 7.84 -13.82 28.22
C GLU A 302 8.62 -14.03 26.92
N ILE A 303 8.02 -13.72 25.77
CA ILE A 303 8.69 -13.77 24.47
C ILE A 303 9.93 -12.86 24.44
N VAL A 304 9.81 -11.61 24.92
CA VAL A 304 10.94 -10.66 24.98
C VAL A 304 12.04 -11.15 25.93
N GLY A 305 11.68 -11.72 27.08
CA GLY A 305 12.63 -12.26 28.05
C GLY A 305 13.48 -13.40 27.50
N MET A 306 12.96 -14.15 26.52
CA MET A 306 13.61 -15.32 25.95
C MET A 306 14.31 -15.08 24.61
N MET A 307 14.07 -13.96 23.93
CA MET A 307 14.49 -13.74 22.53
C MET A 307 16.00 -13.87 22.31
N THR A 308 16.82 -13.28 23.18
CA THR A 308 18.29 -13.29 23.05
C THR A 308 18.86 -14.68 23.30
N THR A 309 18.36 -15.36 24.32
CA THR A 309 18.76 -16.74 24.65
C THR A 309 18.36 -17.68 23.52
N ALA A 310 17.13 -17.56 23.00
CA ALA A 310 16.66 -18.37 21.88
C ALA A 310 17.51 -18.22 20.62
N LEU A 311 17.98 -17.00 20.32
CA LEU A 311 18.89 -16.77 19.19
C LEU A 311 20.28 -17.39 19.43
N THR A 312 20.83 -17.19 20.63
CA THR A 312 22.17 -17.68 20.99
C THR A 312 22.23 -19.21 21.06
N GLU A 313 21.17 -19.84 21.59
CA GLU A 313 21.03 -21.29 21.73
C GLU A 313 20.47 -21.97 20.47
N LYS A 314 20.28 -21.21 19.37
CA LYS A 314 19.78 -21.72 18.07
C LYS A 314 18.43 -22.42 18.16
N HIS A 315 17.52 -21.87 18.97
CA HIS A 315 16.13 -22.32 19.06
C HIS A 315 15.28 -21.89 17.87
N PHE A 316 15.72 -20.87 17.12
CA PHE A 316 15.13 -20.53 15.83
C PHE A 316 15.66 -21.49 14.77
N ILE A 317 14.74 -22.18 14.11
CA ILE A 317 15.03 -23.15 13.06
C ILE A 317 14.32 -22.74 11.77
N VAL A 318 14.91 -23.06 10.63
CA VAL A 318 14.36 -22.71 9.31
C VAL A 318 13.60 -23.90 8.74
N TYR A 319 12.35 -23.65 8.37
CA TYR A 319 11.53 -24.56 7.59
C TYR A 319 11.53 -24.06 6.15
N TYR A 320 11.39 -24.96 5.19
CA TYR A 320 11.38 -24.64 3.78
C TYR A 320 10.01 -24.94 3.22
N GLN A 321 9.43 -23.99 2.49
CA GLN A 321 8.21 -24.23 1.73
C GLN A 321 8.51 -24.27 0.23
N PRO A 322 8.44 -25.45 -0.41
CA PRO A 322 8.70 -25.59 -1.84
C PRO A 322 7.76 -24.77 -2.74
N GLN A 323 8.33 -24.25 -3.83
CA GLN A 323 7.63 -23.54 -4.91
C GLN A 323 7.66 -24.39 -6.19
N TYR A 324 6.49 -24.60 -6.81
CA TYR A 324 6.36 -25.49 -7.96
C TYR A 324 5.81 -24.78 -9.20
N ASN A 325 6.22 -25.26 -10.38
CA ASN A 325 5.50 -25.00 -11.62
C ASN A 325 4.35 -26.01 -11.74
N HIS A 326 3.12 -25.53 -11.66
CA HIS A 326 1.93 -26.37 -11.73
C HIS A 326 1.75 -27.08 -13.07
N SER A 327 2.20 -26.48 -14.17
CA SER A 327 2.07 -27.07 -15.51
C SER A 327 3.06 -28.22 -15.74
N THR A 328 4.27 -28.14 -15.16
CA THR A 328 5.33 -29.13 -15.42
C THR A 328 5.63 -30.05 -14.23
N GLY A 329 5.15 -29.70 -13.03
CA GLY A 329 5.47 -30.37 -11.78
C GLY A 329 6.91 -30.11 -11.28
N MET A 330 7.66 -29.24 -11.95
CA MET A 330 9.06 -28.98 -11.60
C MET A 330 9.17 -28.12 -10.35
N LEU A 331 10.14 -28.47 -9.49
CA LEU A 331 10.52 -27.65 -8.35
C LEU A 331 11.31 -26.42 -8.83
N LEU A 332 10.94 -25.23 -8.38
CA LEU A 332 11.54 -23.96 -8.81
C LEU A 332 12.46 -23.32 -7.76
N GLY A 333 12.15 -23.57 -6.49
CA GLY A 333 12.75 -22.87 -5.35
C GLY A 333 12.03 -23.25 -4.06
N ALA A 334 12.36 -22.57 -2.98
CA ALA A 334 11.61 -22.63 -1.74
C ALA A 334 11.72 -21.33 -0.94
N GLU A 335 10.72 -21.05 -0.12
CA GLU A 335 10.77 -19.95 0.85
C GLU A 335 11.30 -20.45 2.20
N ALA A 336 12.21 -19.70 2.80
CA ALA A 336 12.74 -19.94 4.14
C ALA A 336 11.86 -19.28 5.21
N LEU A 337 11.21 -20.11 6.00
CA LEU A 337 10.25 -19.70 7.02
C LEU A 337 10.77 -20.05 8.42
N VAL A 338 10.99 -19.04 9.24
CA VAL A 338 11.47 -19.25 10.61
C VAL A 338 10.42 -19.93 11.47
N ARG A 339 10.85 -20.81 12.37
CA ARG A 339 10.06 -21.44 13.43
C ARG A 339 10.84 -21.35 14.73
N TRP A 340 10.15 -21.04 15.83
CA TRP A 340 10.80 -21.03 17.14
C TRP A 340 10.52 -22.35 17.87
N LYS A 341 11.52 -23.23 17.92
CA LYS A 341 11.47 -24.48 18.66
C LYS A 341 11.88 -24.24 20.11
N HIS A 342 10.89 -23.92 20.93
CA HIS A 342 11.07 -23.73 22.36
C HIS A 342 11.28 -25.09 23.06
N PRO A 343 12.25 -25.21 24.01
CA PRO A 343 12.55 -26.47 24.69
C PRO A 343 11.34 -27.12 25.38
N GLU A 344 10.55 -26.33 26.10
CA GLU A 344 9.35 -26.82 26.82
C GLU A 344 8.04 -26.68 26.04
N LYS A 345 7.83 -25.55 25.33
CA LYS A 345 6.55 -25.22 24.65
C LYS A 345 6.41 -25.78 23.23
N GLY A 346 7.44 -26.45 22.70
CA GLY A 346 7.42 -26.93 21.32
C GLY A 346 7.54 -25.79 20.30
N ILE A 347 6.87 -25.90 19.15
CA ILE A 347 6.97 -24.90 18.08
C ILE A 347 6.02 -23.73 18.36
N ILE A 348 6.60 -22.55 18.57
CA ILE A 348 5.89 -21.29 18.67
C ILE A 348 5.71 -20.70 17.27
N SER A 349 4.49 -20.27 16.95
CA SER A 349 4.13 -19.69 15.65
C SER A 349 4.80 -18.33 15.41
N PRO A 350 5.30 -18.04 14.20
CA PRO A 350 5.82 -16.72 13.82
C PRO A 350 4.87 -15.57 14.11
N GLY A 351 3.56 -15.76 13.91
CA GLY A 351 2.55 -14.73 14.19
C GLY A 351 2.48 -14.30 15.67
N VAL A 352 3.07 -15.07 16.59
CA VAL A 352 3.15 -14.70 18.01
C VAL A 352 4.36 -13.80 18.30
N PHE A 353 5.51 -14.06 17.67
CA PHE A 353 6.77 -13.39 18.04
C PHE A 353 7.29 -12.37 17.02
N ILE A 354 7.02 -12.53 15.72
CA ILE A 354 7.46 -11.59 14.68
C ILE A 354 6.92 -10.18 14.94
N PRO A 355 5.62 -9.95 15.23
CA PRO A 355 5.12 -8.61 15.50
C PRO A 355 5.75 -7.96 16.74
N ILE A 356 6.17 -8.77 17.71
CA ILE A 356 6.86 -8.28 18.92
C ILE A 356 8.28 -7.85 18.55
N PHE A 357 8.98 -8.64 17.73
CA PHE A 357 10.34 -8.39 17.30
C PHE A 357 10.45 -7.21 16.33
N GLU A 358 9.43 -6.97 15.51
CA GLU A 358 9.35 -5.76 14.69
C GLU A 358 9.23 -4.51 15.58
N ARG A 359 8.29 -4.51 16.54
CA ARG A 359 8.07 -3.36 17.44
C ARG A 359 9.28 -3.00 18.30
N ASN A 360 10.09 -3.98 18.72
CA ASN A 360 11.29 -3.74 19.53
C ASN A 360 12.60 -3.69 18.73
N GLY A 361 12.55 -3.90 17.40
CA GLY A 361 13.69 -3.90 16.50
C GLY A 361 14.59 -5.14 16.57
N PHE A 362 14.20 -6.20 17.27
CA PHE A 362 14.94 -7.46 17.30
C PHE A 362 14.84 -8.24 15.97
N ILE A 363 13.82 -7.95 15.15
CA ILE A 363 13.56 -8.63 13.87
C ILE A 363 14.80 -8.68 12.98
N THR A 364 15.57 -7.60 12.91
CA THR A 364 16.79 -7.53 12.11
C THR A 364 17.86 -8.55 12.51
N LYS A 365 17.98 -8.85 13.80
CA LYS A 365 18.92 -9.88 14.25
C LYS A 365 18.43 -11.27 13.86
N LEU A 366 17.12 -11.49 13.89
CA LEU A 366 16.52 -12.74 13.50
C LEU A 366 16.63 -12.96 11.99
N ASP A 367 16.31 -11.96 11.18
CA ASP A 367 16.32 -12.07 9.71
C ASP A 367 17.73 -12.33 9.17
N LEU A 368 18.74 -11.63 9.69
CA LEU A 368 20.15 -11.91 9.37
C LEU A 368 20.58 -13.32 9.82
N TYR A 369 20.09 -13.80 10.97
CA TYR A 369 20.36 -15.16 11.42
C TYR A 369 19.71 -16.21 10.52
N VAL A 370 18.45 -16.00 10.10
CA VAL A 370 17.74 -16.88 9.17
C VAL A 370 18.48 -16.93 7.83
N PHE A 371 18.86 -15.77 7.29
CA PHE A 371 19.67 -15.67 6.07
C PHE A 371 21.02 -16.41 6.19
N GLU A 372 21.69 -16.30 7.35
CA GLU A 372 22.90 -17.07 7.65
C GLU A 372 22.63 -18.58 7.64
N GLN A 373 21.53 -19.05 8.25
CA GLN A 373 21.17 -20.47 8.21
C GLN A 373 20.85 -20.97 6.80
N VAL A 374 20.21 -20.15 5.97
CA VAL A 374 19.98 -20.45 4.55
C VAL A 374 21.31 -20.58 3.79
N CYS A 375 22.26 -19.68 4.04
CA CYS A 375 23.59 -19.77 3.43
C CYS A 375 24.34 -21.04 3.87
N VAL A 376 24.28 -21.39 5.16
CA VAL A 376 24.84 -22.65 5.69
C VAL A 376 24.23 -23.87 5.01
N PHE A 377 22.90 -23.88 4.87
CA PHE A 377 22.17 -24.96 4.21
C PHE A 377 22.56 -25.11 2.73
N LEU A 378 22.56 -24.00 1.98
CA LEU A 378 22.94 -24.00 0.57
C LEU A 378 24.39 -24.47 0.37
N ARG A 379 25.32 -24.02 1.22
CA ARG A 379 26.71 -24.48 1.17
C ARG A 379 26.82 -25.99 1.41
N LYS A 380 26.10 -26.51 2.41
CA LYS A 380 26.02 -27.95 2.70
C LYS A 380 25.47 -28.75 1.52
N CYS A 381 24.45 -28.24 0.82
CA CYS A 381 23.94 -28.88 -0.41
C CYS A 381 25.00 -28.93 -1.51
N LEU A 382 25.66 -27.80 -1.77
CA LEU A 382 26.71 -27.68 -2.80
C LEU A 382 27.93 -28.58 -2.50
N ASP A 383 28.29 -28.76 -1.23
CA ASP A 383 29.39 -29.63 -0.81
C ASP A 383 29.03 -31.12 -0.88
N SER A 384 27.74 -31.45 -0.75
CA SER A 384 27.24 -32.83 -0.71
C SER A 384 26.74 -33.34 -2.08
N ASP A 385 27.00 -32.60 -3.16
CA ASP A 385 26.50 -32.85 -4.53
C ASP A 385 24.95 -33.02 -4.60
N ILE A 386 24.25 -32.37 -3.67
CA ILE A 386 22.79 -32.28 -3.65
C ILE A 386 22.40 -31.11 -4.54
N PHE A 387 21.44 -31.32 -5.43
CA PHE A 387 20.94 -30.25 -6.28
C PHE A 387 20.37 -29.11 -5.42
N ALA A 388 20.92 -27.90 -5.59
CA ALA A 388 20.47 -26.70 -4.88
C ALA A 388 19.46 -25.91 -5.73
N VAL A 389 18.40 -25.42 -5.09
CA VAL A 389 17.42 -24.52 -5.70
C VAL A 389 17.54 -23.13 -5.07
N PRO A 390 17.09 -22.06 -5.76
CA PRO A 390 17.00 -20.75 -5.14
C PRO A 390 16.10 -20.77 -3.89
N ILE A 391 16.57 -20.12 -2.82
CA ILE A 391 15.85 -19.97 -1.56
C ILE A 391 15.53 -18.50 -1.32
N SER A 392 14.25 -18.20 -1.14
CA SER A 392 13.76 -16.87 -0.83
C SER A 392 13.77 -16.62 0.68
N THR A 393 14.25 -15.44 1.10
CA THR A 393 14.32 -15.04 2.52
C THR A 393 13.60 -13.70 2.71
N ASN A 394 12.70 -13.66 3.69
CA ASN A 394 11.96 -12.47 4.08
C ASN A 394 12.81 -11.46 4.84
N PHE A 395 12.66 -10.18 4.48
CA PHE A 395 13.27 -9.07 5.21
C PHE A 395 12.23 -8.01 5.54
N SER A 396 12.20 -7.64 6.81
CA SER A 396 11.27 -6.64 7.30
C SER A 396 11.61 -5.24 6.80
N ARG A 397 10.67 -4.31 6.99
CA ARG A 397 10.90 -2.88 6.76
C ARG A 397 12.13 -2.39 7.55
N HIS A 398 12.31 -2.85 8.79
CA HIS A 398 13.42 -2.40 9.64
C HIS A 398 14.79 -2.73 9.05
N ASP A 399 14.90 -3.81 8.29
CA ASP A 399 16.14 -4.24 7.64
C ASP A 399 16.51 -3.36 6.47
N ILE A 400 15.54 -3.04 5.62
CA ILE A 400 15.75 -2.20 4.44
C ILE A 400 16.20 -0.78 4.86
N PHE A 401 15.70 -0.27 5.98
CA PHE A 401 16.13 1.03 6.52
C PHE A 401 17.42 0.97 7.35
N LEU A 402 18.00 -0.22 7.58
CA LEU A 402 19.24 -0.36 8.32
C LEU A 402 20.43 0.08 7.45
N PRO A 403 21.24 1.06 7.91
CA PRO A 403 22.46 1.42 7.20
C PRO A 403 23.41 0.23 7.05
N GLY A 404 23.88 -0.01 5.83
CA GLY A 404 24.81 -1.11 5.53
C GLY A 404 24.15 -2.50 5.49
N PHE A 405 22.82 -2.59 5.34
CA PHE A 405 22.11 -3.86 5.27
C PHE A 405 22.64 -4.80 4.18
N VAL A 406 22.76 -4.32 2.94
CA VAL A 406 23.23 -5.13 1.81
C VAL A 406 24.67 -5.61 2.03
N GLU A 407 25.54 -4.78 2.61
CA GLU A 407 26.89 -5.16 2.97
C GLU A 407 26.94 -6.31 3.99
N LYS A 408 26.02 -6.33 4.97
CA LYS A 408 25.93 -7.43 5.93
C LYS A 408 25.46 -8.72 5.27
N LEU A 409 24.50 -8.64 4.34
CA LEU A 409 24.09 -9.82 3.56
C LEU A 409 25.27 -10.37 2.76
N GLU A 410 26.03 -9.49 2.12
CA GLU A 410 27.22 -9.90 1.37
C GLU A 410 28.33 -10.45 2.26
N GLU A 411 28.54 -9.91 3.47
CA GLU A 411 29.47 -10.47 4.44
C GLU A 411 29.10 -11.92 4.78
N ILE A 412 27.83 -12.18 5.07
CA ILE A 412 27.32 -13.53 5.38
C ILE A 412 27.44 -14.44 4.16
N ARG A 413 27.00 -13.99 2.97
CA ARG A 413 27.07 -14.78 1.74
C ARG A 413 28.50 -15.19 1.41
N ASN A 414 29.45 -14.25 1.52
CA ASN A 414 30.87 -14.49 1.24
C ASN A 414 31.52 -15.38 2.31
N LYS A 415 31.13 -15.26 3.58
CA LYS A 415 31.61 -16.13 4.67
C LYS A 415 31.36 -17.62 4.39
N TYR A 416 30.24 -17.94 3.73
CA TYR A 416 29.85 -19.31 3.39
C TYR A 416 30.08 -19.68 1.92
N ASP A 417 30.67 -18.79 1.12
CA ASP A 417 30.93 -19.00 -0.32
C ASP A 417 29.70 -19.52 -1.09
N VAL A 418 28.56 -18.82 -0.93
CA VAL A 418 27.30 -19.15 -1.61
C VAL A 418 27.13 -18.30 -2.88
N PRO A 419 26.92 -18.92 -4.06
CA PRO A 419 26.59 -18.18 -5.28
C PRO A 419 25.25 -17.44 -5.16
N VAL A 420 25.22 -16.16 -5.52
CA VAL A 420 24.04 -15.28 -5.40
C VAL A 420 22.80 -15.82 -6.10
N LYS A 421 22.96 -16.57 -7.20
CA LYS A 421 21.84 -17.17 -7.96
C LYS A 421 20.94 -18.11 -7.14
N TYR A 422 21.39 -18.56 -5.97
CA TYR A 422 20.61 -19.42 -5.06
C TYR A 422 19.93 -18.63 -3.94
N LEU A 423 20.08 -17.32 -3.89
CA LEU A 423 19.53 -16.47 -2.84
C LEU A 423 18.57 -15.46 -3.46
N ARG A 424 17.37 -15.38 -2.92
CA ARG A 424 16.38 -14.37 -3.28
C ARG A 424 15.95 -13.60 -2.05
N VAL A 425 15.65 -12.32 -2.24
CA VAL A 425 15.27 -11.38 -1.18
C VAL A 425 13.79 -11.07 -1.35
N GLU A 426 12.99 -11.35 -0.34
CA GLU A 426 11.57 -10.97 -0.32
C GLU A 426 11.39 -9.70 0.50
N ILE A 427 10.64 -8.75 -0.05
CA ILE A 427 10.26 -7.50 0.60
C ILE A 427 8.75 -7.34 0.58
N THR A 428 8.14 -6.91 1.68
CA THR A 428 6.68 -6.74 1.74
C THR A 428 6.24 -5.42 1.10
N GLU A 429 5.01 -5.39 0.55
CA GLU A 429 4.42 -4.16 -0.02
C GLU A 429 4.46 -2.99 0.99
N SER A 430 4.18 -3.28 2.26
CA SER A 430 4.15 -2.27 3.34
C SER A 430 5.50 -1.63 3.62
N ALA A 431 6.61 -2.33 3.33
CA ALA A 431 7.96 -1.79 3.51
C ALA A 431 8.26 -0.66 2.51
N VAL A 432 7.64 -0.72 1.33
CA VAL A 432 7.75 0.31 0.28
C VAL A 432 6.94 1.56 0.62
N MET A 433 5.81 1.40 1.30
CA MET A 433 4.89 2.48 1.59
C MET A 433 5.49 3.54 2.52
N GLY A 434 5.73 4.74 1.97
CA GLY A 434 6.12 5.93 2.71
C GLY A 434 7.58 6.37 2.57
N ASN A 435 8.45 5.60 1.89
CA ASN A 435 9.82 6.05 1.58
C ASN A 435 10.47 5.26 0.42
N SER A 436 9.88 5.36 -0.77
CA SER A 436 10.27 4.58 -1.96
C SER A 436 11.72 4.81 -2.41
N GLU A 437 12.30 5.99 -2.14
CA GLU A 437 13.67 6.33 -2.53
C GLU A 437 14.72 5.44 -1.83
N VAL A 438 14.58 5.22 -0.52
CA VAL A 438 15.52 4.38 0.24
C VAL A 438 15.41 2.94 -0.21
N VAL A 439 14.19 2.43 -0.37
CA VAL A 439 13.96 1.06 -0.84
C VAL A 439 14.55 0.86 -2.23
N ASN A 440 14.36 1.82 -3.14
CA ASN A 440 14.95 1.78 -4.47
C ASN A 440 16.48 1.74 -4.46
N GLN A 441 17.12 2.49 -3.57
CA GLN A 441 18.59 2.43 -3.43
C GLN A 441 19.06 1.06 -2.97
N VAL A 442 18.33 0.44 -2.02
CA VAL A 442 18.63 -0.91 -1.53
C VAL A 442 18.42 -1.95 -2.61
N VAL A 443 17.29 -1.91 -3.32
CA VAL A 443 16.97 -2.83 -4.43
C VAL A 443 17.99 -2.74 -5.55
N LYS A 444 18.34 -1.53 -6.01
CA LYS A 444 19.39 -1.34 -7.02
C LYS A 444 20.74 -1.91 -6.57
N LYS A 445 21.05 -1.80 -5.29
CA LYS A 445 22.29 -2.35 -4.73
C LYS A 445 22.25 -3.87 -4.68
N LEU A 446 21.13 -4.48 -4.31
CA LEU A 446 20.91 -5.93 -4.38
C LEU A 446 21.07 -6.44 -5.82
N HIS A 447 20.47 -5.76 -6.79
CA HIS A 447 20.62 -6.07 -8.22
C HIS A 447 22.06 -5.96 -8.70
N ASN A 448 22.82 -4.96 -8.24
CA ASN A 448 24.25 -4.85 -8.57
C ASN A 448 25.07 -6.04 -8.09
N TYR A 449 24.65 -6.72 -7.00
CA TYR A 449 25.25 -7.97 -6.53
C TYR A 449 24.65 -9.21 -7.22
N GLY A 450 23.58 -9.07 -8.02
CA GLY A 450 22.94 -10.14 -8.76
C GLY A 450 21.84 -10.89 -7.99
N TYR A 451 21.32 -10.31 -6.90
CA TYR A 451 20.17 -10.87 -6.20
C TYR A 451 18.89 -10.71 -7.03
N VAL A 452 17.99 -11.68 -6.88
CA VAL A 452 16.59 -11.57 -7.33
C VAL A 452 15.79 -11.00 -6.18
N VAL A 453 15.01 -9.95 -6.44
CA VAL A 453 14.13 -9.29 -5.47
C VAL A 453 12.68 -9.62 -5.77
N GLU A 454 12.01 -10.21 -4.80
CA GLU A 454 10.62 -10.64 -4.87
C GLU A 454 9.75 -9.73 -3.99
N MET A 455 8.56 -9.37 -4.46
CA MET A 455 7.59 -8.60 -3.70
C MET A 455 6.57 -9.54 -3.05
N ASP A 456 6.48 -9.48 -1.73
CA ASP A 456 5.58 -10.30 -0.92
C ASP A 456 4.28 -9.57 -0.57
N ASP A 457 3.21 -10.33 -0.28
CA ASP A 457 1.87 -9.85 0.09
C ASP A 457 1.24 -8.86 -0.92
N PHE A 458 1.55 -9.00 -2.21
CA PHE A 458 1.12 -8.04 -3.23
C PHE A 458 -0.41 -7.98 -3.38
N GLY A 459 -0.98 -6.78 -3.23
CA GLY A 459 -2.41 -6.52 -3.38
C GLY A 459 -3.17 -6.41 -2.06
N SER A 460 -2.52 -6.66 -0.93
CA SER A 460 -3.11 -6.42 0.41
C SER A 460 -3.18 -4.93 0.77
N GLY A 461 -2.40 -4.07 0.10
CA GLY A 461 -2.32 -2.63 0.34
C GLY A 461 -3.10 -1.74 -0.64
N TYR A 462 -3.29 -0.46 -0.26
CA TYR A 462 -4.06 0.52 -1.05
C TYR A 462 -3.30 1.12 -2.27
N SER A 463 -2.01 0.78 -2.48
CA SER A 463 -1.15 1.48 -3.47
C SER A 463 -0.20 0.56 -4.26
N SER A 464 -0.54 -0.72 -4.44
CA SER A 464 0.34 -1.74 -5.05
C SER A 464 0.80 -1.39 -6.48
N LEU A 465 0.02 -0.61 -7.25
CA LEU A 465 0.39 -0.20 -8.60
C LEU A 465 1.52 0.85 -8.65
N ASN A 466 1.59 1.75 -7.67
CA ASN A 466 2.69 2.71 -7.61
C ASN A 466 4.00 2.01 -7.24
N VAL A 467 3.92 0.96 -6.42
CA VAL A 467 5.08 0.13 -6.06
C VAL A 467 5.69 -0.53 -7.31
N LEU A 468 4.87 -1.14 -8.17
CA LEU A 468 5.32 -1.74 -9.43
C LEU A 468 5.95 -0.73 -10.41
N LYS A 469 5.50 0.52 -10.35
CA LYS A 469 6.04 1.58 -11.19
C LYS A 469 7.39 2.07 -10.68
N ASP A 470 7.52 2.23 -9.38
CA ASP A 470 8.64 2.94 -8.78
C ASP A 470 9.80 2.01 -8.41
N ILE A 471 9.56 0.69 -8.25
CA ILE A 471 10.57 -0.30 -7.85
C ILE A 471 10.81 -1.31 -8.97
N GLU A 472 12.10 -1.52 -9.29
CA GLU A 472 12.57 -2.58 -10.18
C GLU A 472 12.49 -3.92 -9.43
N LEU A 473 11.42 -4.68 -9.62
CA LEU A 473 11.22 -6.00 -9.02
C LEU A 473 11.49 -7.11 -10.04
N ASP A 474 11.80 -8.31 -9.57
CA ASP A 474 12.02 -9.47 -10.44
C ASP A 474 10.87 -10.48 -10.39
N VAL A 475 10.15 -10.59 -9.28
CA VAL A 475 9.03 -11.54 -9.08
C VAL A 475 7.97 -10.91 -8.18
N ILE A 476 6.70 -11.24 -8.42
CA ILE A 476 5.58 -10.88 -7.55
C ILE A 476 5.02 -12.15 -6.89
N LYS A 477 4.88 -12.13 -5.57
CA LYS A 477 4.16 -13.14 -4.80
C LYS A 477 2.75 -12.61 -4.50
N LEU A 478 1.74 -13.36 -4.93
CA LEU A 478 0.33 -12.96 -4.94
C LEU A 478 -0.44 -13.75 -3.89
N ASP A 479 -0.93 -13.08 -2.85
CA ASP A 479 -1.68 -13.72 -1.76
C ASP A 479 -3.07 -14.20 -2.23
N MET A 480 -3.38 -15.47 -1.99
CA MET A 480 -4.68 -16.08 -2.31
C MET A 480 -5.82 -15.69 -1.36
N MET A 481 -5.62 -14.80 -0.37
CA MET A 481 -6.70 -14.22 0.43
C MET A 481 -7.81 -13.58 -0.43
N PHE A 482 -7.50 -13.14 -1.66
CA PHE A 482 -8.49 -12.72 -2.68
C PHE A 482 -9.49 -13.83 -3.08
N MET A 483 -9.19 -15.10 -2.82
CA MET A 483 -10.03 -16.28 -3.11
C MET A 483 -10.61 -16.96 -1.87
N SER A 484 -10.51 -16.38 -0.67
CA SER A 484 -11.12 -16.94 0.55
C SER A 484 -12.63 -17.19 0.38
N GLU A 485 -13.24 -18.10 1.15
CA GLU A 485 -14.66 -18.49 0.99
C GLU A 485 -15.64 -17.30 1.10
N HIS A 486 -15.25 -16.21 1.76
CA HIS A 486 -16.03 -14.97 1.86
C HIS A 486 -15.92 -14.08 0.59
N SER A 487 -14.92 -14.30 -0.26
CA SER A 487 -14.59 -13.56 -1.48
C SER A 487 -14.61 -14.41 -2.76
N ALA A 488 -15.00 -15.69 -2.69
CA ALA A 488 -15.22 -16.64 -3.79
C ALA A 488 -16.38 -16.24 -4.76
N SER A 489 -16.49 -14.95 -5.01
CA SER A 489 -17.34 -14.33 -6.02
C SER A 489 -16.59 -14.22 -7.34
N LYS A 490 -17.32 -14.09 -8.45
CA LYS A 490 -16.77 -13.72 -9.77
C LYS A 490 -15.81 -12.51 -9.71
N LYS A 491 -15.93 -11.62 -8.71
CA LYS A 491 -15.07 -10.45 -8.54
C LYS A 491 -13.63 -10.83 -8.13
N GLY A 492 -13.45 -11.75 -7.18
CA GLY A 492 -12.11 -12.16 -6.73
C GLY A 492 -11.28 -12.75 -7.88
N GLY A 493 -11.87 -13.65 -8.66
CA GLY A 493 -11.23 -14.20 -9.86
C GLY A 493 -10.94 -13.15 -10.95
N THR A 494 -11.82 -12.16 -11.14
CA THR A 494 -11.59 -11.08 -12.11
C THR A 494 -10.42 -10.18 -11.70
N ILE A 495 -10.29 -9.88 -10.40
CA ILE A 495 -9.17 -9.09 -9.85
C ILE A 495 -7.85 -9.84 -10.06
N LEU A 496 -7.78 -11.12 -9.66
CA LEU A 496 -6.59 -11.94 -9.85
C LEU A 496 -6.19 -12.07 -11.33
N SER A 497 -7.15 -12.31 -12.21
CA SER A 497 -6.91 -12.34 -13.67
C SER A 497 -6.31 -11.03 -14.18
N SER A 498 -6.81 -9.89 -13.69
CA SER A 498 -6.31 -8.58 -14.08
C SER A 498 -4.89 -8.32 -13.58
N ILE A 499 -4.59 -8.69 -12.33
CA ILE A 499 -3.25 -8.56 -11.73
C ILE A 499 -2.24 -9.44 -12.47
N VAL A 500 -2.56 -10.73 -12.68
CA VAL A 500 -1.67 -11.67 -13.40
C VAL A 500 -1.41 -11.18 -14.83
N ARG A 501 -2.42 -10.66 -15.52
CA ARG A 501 -2.26 -10.12 -16.87
C ARG A 501 -1.35 -8.88 -16.88
N MET A 502 -1.50 -8.00 -15.89
CA MET A 502 -0.65 -6.81 -15.76
C MET A 502 0.81 -7.18 -15.45
N ALA A 503 1.03 -8.10 -14.52
CA ALA A 503 2.36 -8.59 -14.19
C ALA A 503 3.05 -9.20 -15.43
N LYS A 504 2.31 -9.99 -16.22
CA LYS A 504 2.80 -10.49 -17.53
C LYS A 504 3.19 -9.36 -18.48
N TRP A 505 2.41 -8.28 -18.58
CA TRP A 505 2.76 -7.12 -19.42
C TRP A 505 4.03 -6.42 -18.95
N LEU A 506 4.26 -6.38 -17.64
CA LEU A 506 5.48 -5.86 -17.02
C LEU A 506 6.65 -6.86 -17.05
N ARG A 507 6.44 -8.07 -17.58
CA ARG A 507 7.39 -9.20 -17.58
C ARG A 507 7.84 -9.62 -16.18
N LEU A 508 6.94 -9.49 -15.22
CA LEU A 508 7.12 -9.94 -13.85
C LEU A 508 6.46 -11.32 -13.71
N PRO A 509 7.25 -12.40 -13.50
CA PRO A 509 6.75 -13.67 -13.01
C PRO A 509 5.88 -13.49 -11.77
N VAL A 510 4.80 -14.27 -11.70
CA VAL A 510 3.88 -14.29 -10.56
C VAL A 510 3.92 -15.67 -9.92
N ILE A 511 4.15 -15.70 -8.60
CA ILE A 511 4.00 -16.86 -7.74
C ILE A 511 2.72 -16.66 -6.92
N ALA A 512 1.75 -17.56 -7.05
CA ALA A 512 0.54 -17.50 -6.23
C ALA A 512 0.75 -18.24 -4.90
N GLU A 513 0.46 -17.58 -3.80
CA GLU A 513 0.72 -18.06 -2.44
C GLU A 513 -0.55 -18.48 -1.70
N GLY A 514 -0.48 -19.51 -0.87
CA GLY A 514 -1.67 -19.99 -0.14
C GLY A 514 -2.62 -20.78 -1.03
N VAL A 515 -2.12 -21.41 -2.10
CA VAL A 515 -2.92 -22.32 -2.92
C VAL A 515 -3.12 -23.65 -2.19
N GLU A 516 -4.36 -23.98 -1.83
CA GLU A 516 -4.69 -25.16 -1.03
C GLU A 516 -5.36 -26.27 -1.84
N THR A 517 -5.99 -25.93 -2.97
CA THR A 517 -6.82 -26.86 -3.75
C THR A 517 -6.42 -26.91 -5.22
N ILE A 518 -6.64 -28.07 -5.85
CA ILE A 518 -6.40 -28.26 -7.29
C ILE A 518 -7.24 -27.26 -8.11
N LYS A 519 -8.48 -26.98 -7.69
CA LYS A 519 -9.36 -26.02 -8.38
C LYS A 519 -8.77 -24.61 -8.44
N GLN A 520 -8.13 -24.16 -7.35
CA GLN A 520 -7.43 -22.87 -7.32
C GLN A 520 -6.22 -22.89 -8.27
N ALA A 521 -5.44 -23.96 -8.26
CA ALA A 521 -4.28 -24.11 -9.13
C ALA A 521 -4.66 -24.14 -10.63
N ASP A 522 -5.70 -24.88 -10.99
CA ASP A 522 -6.23 -24.95 -12.37
C ASP A 522 -6.74 -23.57 -12.83
N PHE A 523 -7.41 -22.83 -11.94
CA PHE A 523 -7.83 -21.46 -12.23
C PHE A 523 -6.64 -20.53 -12.47
N LEU A 524 -5.63 -20.54 -11.58
CA LEU A 524 -4.41 -19.74 -11.74
C LEU A 524 -3.68 -20.07 -13.04
N ARG A 525 -3.58 -21.36 -13.39
CA ARG A 525 -3.04 -21.81 -14.67
C ARG A 525 -3.84 -21.26 -15.86
N SER A 526 -5.17 -21.23 -15.77
CA SER A 526 -6.03 -20.71 -16.86
C SER A 526 -5.81 -19.23 -17.15
N ILE A 527 -5.42 -18.43 -16.15
CA ILE A 527 -5.02 -17.02 -16.32
C ILE A 527 -3.51 -16.87 -16.55
N GLY A 528 -2.78 -17.99 -16.59
CA GLY A 528 -1.35 -18.16 -16.85
C GLY A 528 -0.43 -17.73 -15.72
N CYS A 529 -0.88 -17.86 -14.48
CA CYS A 529 -0.03 -17.96 -13.30
C CYS A 529 0.31 -19.45 -13.06
N ASN A 530 1.51 -19.86 -13.46
CA ASN A 530 1.93 -21.26 -13.38
C ASN A 530 2.72 -21.57 -12.10
N TYR A 531 3.25 -20.56 -11.41
CA TYR A 531 4.08 -20.76 -10.24
C TYR A 531 3.23 -20.68 -8.98
N ILE A 532 3.34 -21.71 -8.15
CA ILE A 532 2.44 -21.93 -7.04
C ILE A 532 3.24 -22.29 -5.79
N GLN A 533 2.85 -21.67 -4.69
CA GLN A 533 3.26 -21.99 -3.33
C GLN A 533 2.02 -22.17 -2.46
N GLY A 534 1.94 -23.28 -1.72
CA GLY A 534 0.81 -23.52 -0.83
C GLY A 534 0.62 -24.98 -0.44
N TYR A 535 -0.35 -25.20 0.44
CA TYR A 535 -0.61 -26.50 1.07
C TYR A 535 -1.09 -27.58 0.09
N LEU A 536 -1.51 -27.20 -1.12
CA LEU A 536 -1.78 -28.15 -2.20
C LEU A 536 -0.57 -29.06 -2.46
N TYR A 537 0.63 -28.48 -2.47
CA TYR A 537 1.87 -29.20 -2.75
C TYR A 537 2.58 -29.60 -1.47
N SER A 538 2.85 -28.62 -0.60
CA SER A 538 3.57 -28.86 0.64
C SER A 538 3.27 -27.77 1.65
N ARG A 539 3.18 -28.20 2.91
CA ARG A 539 3.34 -27.29 4.04
C ARG A 539 4.82 -26.91 4.18
N PRO A 540 5.16 -25.87 4.95
CA PRO A 540 6.54 -25.65 5.38
C PRO A 540 7.06 -26.90 6.09
N ILE A 541 8.20 -27.43 5.65
CA ILE A 541 8.80 -28.67 6.15
C ILE A 541 10.20 -28.44 6.71
N PRO A 542 10.68 -29.29 7.64
CA PRO A 542 12.05 -29.22 8.15
C PRO A 542 13.10 -29.46 7.06
N GLU A 543 14.32 -28.97 7.29
CA GLU A 543 15.49 -29.17 6.40
C GLU A 543 15.65 -30.62 5.92
N GLU A 544 15.56 -31.59 6.83
CA GLU A 544 15.77 -33.02 6.51
C GLU A 544 14.75 -33.56 5.51
N GLU A 545 13.51 -33.09 5.56
CA GLU A 545 12.47 -33.47 4.61
C GLU A 545 12.64 -32.75 3.28
N PHE A 546 13.04 -31.47 3.32
CA PHE A 546 13.30 -30.70 2.11
C PHE A 546 14.46 -31.30 1.29
N VAL A 547 15.52 -31.77 1.94
CA VAL A 547 16.63 -32.49 1.27
C VAL A 547 16.15 -33.77 0.55
N LYS A 548 15.13 -34.45 1.08
CA LYS A 548 14.53 -35.62 0.40
C LYS A 548 13.76 -35.22 -0.86
N ILE A 549 13.11 -34.05 -0.86
CA ILE A 549 12.45 -33.51 -2.05
C ILE A 549 13.48 -33.14 -3.12
N LEU A 550 14.59 -32.50 -2.72
CA LEU A 550 15.66 -32.10 -3.63
C LEU A 550 16.31 -33.30 -4.35
N SER A 551 16.46 -34.43 -3.67
CA SER A 551 17.05 -35.64 -4.28
C SER A 551 16.10 -36.43 -5.18
N GLY A 552 14.79 -36.21 -5.10
CA GLY A 552 13.76 -36.95 -5.86
C GLY A 552 13.08 -36.17 -7.00
N SER A 553 13.37 -34.88 -7.17
CA SER A 553 12.61 -33.99 -8.08
C SER A 553 13.39 -33.56 -9.31
N THR A 554 12.69 -33.35 -10.43
CA THR A 554 13.22 -32.61 -11.59
C THR A 554 13.16 -31.10 -11.32
N VAL A 555 14.30 -30.43 -11.43
CA VAL A 555 14.43 -29.01 -11.07
C VAL A 555 14.35 -28.11 -12.30
N GLY A 556 13.54 -27.05 -12.20
CA GLY A 556 13.34 -26.05 -13.25
C GLY A 556 13.72 -24.65 -12.78
N SER A 557 13.83 -23.70 -13.71
CA SER A 557 14.03 -22.28 -13.41
C SER A 557 12.70 -21.54 -13.51
N ALA A 558 12.43 -20.62 -12.58
CA ALA A 558 11.24 -19.75 -12.59
C ALA A 558 11.34 -18.58 -13.58
N VAL A 559 12.35 -18.57 -14.47
CA VAL A 559 12.60 -17.48 -15.41
C VAL A 559 12.28 -17.93 -16.84
N PRO A 560 11.13 -17.53 -17.41
CA PRO A 560 10.96 -17.56 -18.86
C PRO A 560 11.56 -16.27 -19.44
N GLN A 561 12.76 -16.37 -20.03
CA GLN A 561 13.24 -15.29 -20.91
C GLN A 561 12.36 -15.24 -22.15
N MET A 562 11.44 -14.27 -22.20
CA MET A 562 10.89 -13.83 -23.48
C MET A 562 11.94 -12.95 -24.15
N ARG A 563 12.62 -13.44 -25.18
CA ARG A 563 13.54 -12.62 -25.99
C ARG A 563 12.72 -11.89 -27.05
N LEU A 564 12.63 -10.57 -26.94
CA LEU A 564 12.26 -9.72 -28.07
C LEU A 564 13.46 -9.59 -29.01
N ILE A 565 13.20 -9.47 -30.31
CA ILE A 565 14.24 -9.20 -31.30
C ILE A 565 14.69 -7.73 -31.11
N ASP A 566 16.01 -7.48 -31.11
CA ASP A 566 16.75 -6.25 -30.73
C ASP A 566 16.42 -4.94 -31.49
N THR A 567 15.19 -4.75 -31.98
CA THR A 567 14.81 -3.61 -32.83
C THR A 567 13.70 -2.72 -32.27
N LEU A 568 13.07 -3.07 -31.14
CA LEU A 568 12.03 -2.26 -30.51
C LEU A 568 12.18 -2.26 -28.98
N ASN A 569 12.41 -1.07 -28.41
CA ASN A 569 12.35 -0.86 -26.96
C ASN A 569 10.89 -0.91 -26.51
N ALA A 570 10.53 -1.96 -25.76
CA ALA A 570 9.17 -2.11 -25.29
C ALA A 570 8.72 -0.99 -24.35
N CYS A 571 9.62 -0.39 -23.57
CA CYS A 571 9.28 0.72 -22.67
C CYS A 571 8.82 1.96 -23.45
N ASP A 572 9.44 2.23 -24.60
CA ASP A 572 9.04 3.33 -25.48
C ASP A 572 7.73 2.98 -26.20
N PHE A 573 7.46 1.71 -26.51
CA PHE A 573 6.25 1.30 -27.24
C PHE A 573 4.93 1.36 -26.44
N TRP A 574 5.01 1.42 -25.10
CA TRP A 574 3.83 1.43 -24.22
C TRP A 574 3.62 2.77 -23.49
N ASP A 575 4.53 3.74 -23.64
CA ASP A 575 4.36 5.09 -23.11
C ASP A 575 3.33 5.88 -23.96
N PRO A 576 2.21 6.38 -23.39
CA PRO A 576 1.24 7.22 -24.09
C PRO A 576 1.83 8.50 -24.71
N LYS A 577 3.01 8.95 -24.25
CA LYS A 577 3.72 10.14 -24.75
C LYS A 577 4.84 9.80 -25.74
N SER A 578 5.15 8.53 -25.92
CA SER A 578 6.17 8.10 -26.88
C SER A 578 5.69 8.22 -28.32
N GLN A 579 6.62 8.57 -29.21
CA GLN A 579 6.39 8.57 -30.65
C GLN A 579 5.89 7.21 -31.16
N ASP A 580 6.30 6.10 -30.55
CA ASP A 580 5.94 4.74 -31.00
C ASP A 580 4.48 4.39 -30.70
N THR A 581 3.93 4.83 -29.56
CA THR A 581 2.51 4.68 -29.24
C THR A 581 1.64 5.58 -30.13
N LEU A 582 2.11 6.79 -30.44
CA LEU A 582 1.46 7.69 -31.41
C LEU A 582 1.50 7.09 -32.82
N ILE A 583 2.58 6.41 -33.20
CA ILE A 583 2.71 5.72 -34.48
C ILE A 583 1.73 4.53 -34.54
N PHE A 584 1.69 3.66 -33.52
CA PHE A 584 0.77 2.51 -33.44
C PHE A 584 -0.71 2.93 -33.44
N SER A 585 -1.04 4.02 -32.74
CA SER A 585 -2.42 4.48 -32.58
C SER A 585 -2.91 5.32 -33.77
N ASN A 586 -2.04 6.14 -34.38
CA ASN A 586 -2.44 7.12 -35.41
C ASN A 586 -1.90 6.85 -36.82
N TYR A 587 -0.74 6.20 -36.99
CA TYR A 587 -0.05 6.13 -38.30
C TYR A 587 -0.08 4.76 -39.01
N VAL A 588 -0.09 3.61 -38.32
CA VAL A 588 0.17 2.29 -38.96
C VAL A 588 -1.09 1.49 -39.34
N GLY A 589 -2.11 2.14 -39.91
CA GLY A 589 -3.31 1.43 -40.41
C GLY A 589 -4.05 0.63 -39.31
N ALA A 590 -4.77 -0.41 -39.70
CA ALA A 590 -5.50 -1.31 -38.80
C ALA A 590 -4.55 -2.38 -38.23
N ALA A 591 -4.24 -2.30 -36.93
CA ALA A 591 -3.18 -3.12 -36.32
C ALA A 591 -3.65 -3.88 -35.07
N ALA A 592 -3.08 -5.07 -34.87
CA ALA A 592 -3.30 -5.95 -33.74
C ALA A 592 -1.99 -6.57 -33.24
N ILE A 593 -1.96 -6.89 -31.95
CA ILE A 593 -0.90 -7.68 -31.32
C ILE A 593 -1.55 -8.91 -30.71
N PHE A 594 -0.98 -10.08 -30.97
CA PHE A 594 -1.50 -11.34 -30.45
C PHE A 594 -0.40 -12.32 -30.09
N ASP A 595 -0.69 -13.21 -29.15
CA ASP A 595 0.11 -14.38 -28.82
C ASP A 595 -0.37 -15.58 -29.63
N TYR A 596 0.56 -16.45 -30.01
CA TYR A 596 0.31 -17.70 -30.71
C TYR A 596 0.98 -18.86 -29.98
N ARG A 597 0.16 -19.86 -29.58
CA ARG A 597 0.59 -21.10 -28.93
C ARG A 597 -0.22 -22.28 -29.49
N ASP A 598 0.45 -23.32 -29.97
CA ASP A 598 -0.16 -24.60 -30.39
C ASP A 598 -1.44 -24.49 -31.22
N GLY A 599 -1.48 -23.56 -32.18
CA GLY A 599 -2.64 -23.39 -33.07
C GLY A 599 -3.78 -22.57 -32.48
N LYS A 600 -3.58 -21.88 -31.35
CA LYS A 600 -4.48 -20.87 -30.78
C LYS A 600 -3.89 -19.48 -30.90
N VAL A 601 -4.76 -18.48 -31.12
CA VAL A 601 -4.38 -17.06 -31.20
C VAL A 601 -5.14 -16.29 -30.13
N GLU A 602 -4.40 -15.62 -29.24
CA GLU A 602 -4.97 -14.77 -28.19
C GLU A 602 -4.65 -13.29 -28.48
N MET A 603 -5.68 -12.48 -28.69
CA MET A 603 -5.54 -11.05 -28.96
C MET A 603 -5.15 -10.28 -27.71
N LEU A 604 -4.04 -9.55 -27.76
CA LEU A 604 -3.52 -8.77 -26.64
C LEU A 604 -3.91 -7.30 -26.73
N ARG A 605 -3.92 -6.74 -27.95
CA ARG A 605 -4.28 -5.34 -28.22
C ARG A 605 -4.72 -5.15 -29.66
N VAL A 606 -5.69 -4.28 -29.86
CA VAL A 606 -6.09 -3.80 -31.20
C VAL A 606 -6.21 -2.29 -31.18
N ASN A 607 -5.97 -1.62 -32.32
CA ASN A 607 -6.22 -0.19 -32.44
C ASN A 607 -7.62 0.10 -33.00
N GLN A 608 -8.09 1.34 -32.90
CA GLN A 608 -9.44 1.71 -33.35
C GLN A 608 -9.65 1.48 -34.85
N LYS A 609 -8.60 1.62 -35.67
CA LYS A 609 -8.65 1.33 -37.12
C LYS A 609 -8.87 -0.15 -37.40
N TYR A 610 -8.33 -1.05 -36.56
CA TYR A 610 -8.59 -2.50 -36.64
C TYR A 610 -10.08 -2.81 -36.49
N LEU A 611 -10.74 -2.15 -35.52
CA LEU A 611 -12.19 -2.28 -35.33
C LEU A 611 -12.98 -1.79 -36.56
N GLN A 612 -12.54 -0.66 -37.15
CA GLN A 612 -13.18 -0.09 -38.33
C GLN A 612 -13.08 -0.99 -39.57
N GLU A 613 -11.92 -1.62 -39.81
CA GLU A 613 -11.72 -2.54 -40.94
C GLU A 613 -12.53 -3.83 -40.82
N LEU A 614 -12.79 -4.29 -39.59
CA LEU A 614 -13.70 -5.40 -39.34
C LEU A 614 -15.17 -5.04 -39.63
N GLY A 615 -15.51 -3.75 -39.73
CA GLY A 615 -16.81 -3.27 -40.21
C GLY A 615 -17.99 -3.47 -39.26
N MET A 616 -17.77 -4.04 -38.07
CA MET A 616 -18.83 -4.33 -37.10
C MET A 616 -18.64 -3.52 -35.83
N ASN A 617 -19.75 -3.12 -35.17
CA ASN A 617 -19.74 -2.44 -33.87
C ASN A 617 -19.27 -3.37 -32.73
N LEU A 618 -18.06 -3.91 -32.86
CA LEU A 618 -17.38 -4.72 -31.86
C LEU A 618 -16.57 -3.80 -30.95
N SER A 619 -16.68 -4.02 -29.65
CA SER A 619 -15.81 -3.41 -28.66
C SER A 619 -14.45 -4.10 -28.64
N GLU A 620 -13.42 -3.38 -28.21
CA GLU A 620 -12.07 -3.92 -28.00
C GLU A 620 -12.09 -5.17 -27.10
N LYS A 621 -12.97 -5.17 -26.09
CA LYS A 621 -13.15 -6.28 -25.15
C LYS A 621 -13.68 -7.55 -25.83
N GLU A 622 -14.63 -7.43 -26.75
CA GLU A 622 -15.20 -8.58 -27.46
C GLU A 622 -14.18 -9.23 -28.40
N ILE A 623 -13.27 -8.45 -29.00
CA ILE A 623 -12.22 -8.99 -29.87
C ILE A 623 -11.09 -9.64 -29.08
N ILE A 624 -10.76 -9.11 -27.91
CA ILE A 624 -9.78 -9.73 -27.01
C ILE A 624 -10.26 -11.10 -26.49
N GLU A 625 -11.57 -11.25 -26.28
CA GLU A 625 -12.18 -12.50 -25.80
C GLU A 625 -12.41 -13.55 -26.91
N LEU A 626 -12.18 -13.23 -28.18
CA LEU A 626 -12.37 -14.12 -29.34
C LEU A 626 -11.07 -14.84 -29.73
N ASP A 627 -11.15 -16.15 -30.00
CA ASP A 627 -10.07 -16.87 -30.71
C ASP A 627 -10.18 -16.56 -32.20
N LEU A 628 -9.22 -15.78 -32.73
CA LEU A 628 -9.23 -15.36 -34.12
C LEU A 628 -9.27 -16.56 -35.07
N ILE A 629 -8.62 -17.69 -34.74
CA ILE A 629 -8.57 -18.86 -35.61
C ILE A 629 -9.96 -19.49 -35.79
N GLU A 630 -10.85 -19.40 -34.79
CA GLU A 630 -12.21 -19.90 -34.90
C GLU A 630 -13.08 -19.07 -35.86
N THR A 631 -12.77 -17.78 -36.01
CA THR A 631 -13.48 -16.89 -36.94
C THR A 631 -13.07 -17.10 -38.40
N ILE A 632 -11.89 -17.68 -38.65
CA ILE A 632 -11.37 -17.94 -40.01
C ILE A 632 -12.04 -19.19 -40.60
N GLU A 633 -12.43 -19.15 -41.88
CA GLU A 633 -13.03 -20.30 -42.57
C GLU A 633 -12.07 -21.51 -42.62
N GLU A 634 -12.62 -22.73 -42.54
CA GLU A 634 -11.86 -23.99 -42.51
C GLU A 634 -10.80 -24.08 -43.62
N ASN A 635 -11.15 -23.66 -44.84
CA ASN A 635 -10.25 -23.67 -46.00
C ASN A 635 -9.11 -22.64 -45.89
N SER A 636 -9.33 -21.56 -45.12
CA SER A 636 -8.37 -20.46 -44.91
C SER A 636 -7.52 -20.63 -43.64
N LYS A 637 -7.95 -21.46 -42.66
CA LYS A 637 -7.19 -21.72 -41.42
C LYS A 637 -5.78 -22.23 -41.69
N ASN A 638 -5.65 -23.19 -42.63
CA ASN A 638 -4.35 -23.76 -43.00
C ASN A 638 -3.41 -22.73 -43.63
N ILE A 639 -3.97 -21.75 -44.35
CA ILE A 639 -3.21 -20.65 -44.97
C ILE A 639 -2.68 -19.72 -43.87
N TYR A 640 -3.54 -19.33 -42.93
CA TYR A 640 -3.17 -18.45 -41.82
C TYR A 640 -2.12 -19.08 -40.89
N VAL A 641 -2.36 -20.31 -40.44
CA VAL A 641 -1.42 -21.04 -39.59
C VAL A 641 -0.12 -21.34 -40.34
N GLY A 642 -0.20 -21.65 -41.64
CA GLY A 642 0.98 -21.81 -42.50
C GLY A 642 1.82 -20.55 -42.59
N MET A 643 1.18 -19.37 -42.71
CA MET A 643 1.83 -18.06 -42.68
C MET A 643 2.52 -17.81 -41.32
N LEU A 644 1.85 -18.05 -40.19
CA LEU A 644 2.46 -17.89 -38.86
C LEU A 644 3.70 -18.78 -38.69
N LYS A 645 3.61 -20.04 -39.11
CA LYS A 645 4.76 -20.98 -39.10
C LYS A 645 5.91 -20.50 -39.98
N LYS A 646 5.62 -19.95 -41.16
CA LYS A 646 6.62 -19.34 -42.04
C LYS A 646 7.27 -18.11 -41.41
N ALA A 647 6.50 -17.24 -40.77
CA ALA A 647 7.01 -16.07 -40.07
C ALA A 647 7.92 -16.45 -38.90
N ILE A 648 7.58 -17.54 -38.18
CA ILE A 648 8.44 -18.12 -37.12
C ILE A 648 9.75 -18.66 -37.69
N ALA A 649 9.69 -19.34 -38.82
CA ALA A 649 10.86 -19.98 -39.44
C ALA A 649 11.82 -18.96 -40.09
N THR A 650 11.28 -17.90 -40.70
CA THR A 650 12.05 -16.93 -41.49
C THR A 650 12.41 -15.67 -40.71
N MET A 651 11.68 -15.35 -39.64
CA MET A 651 11.71 -14.05 -38.94
C MET A 651 11.38 -12.83 -39.83
N GLU A 652 10.89 -13.07 -41.04
CA GLU A 652 10.47 -12.04 -41.98
C GLU A 652 8.96 -11.79 -41.89
N GLU A 653 8.55 -10.63 -42.40
CA GLU A 653 7.15 -10.28 -42.54
C GLU A 653 6.48 -11.21 -43.56
N GLN A 654 5.30 -11.72 -43.21
CA GLN A 654 4.53 -12.64 -44.06
C GLN A 654 3.13 -12.10 -44.27
N GLU A 655 2.62 -12.27 -45.49
CA GLU A 655 1.30 -11.80 -45.88
C GLU A 655 0.42 -12.97 -46.34
N CYS A 656 -0.86 -12.93 -45.98
CA CYS A 656 -1.86 -13.85 -46.53
C CYS A 656 -3.23 -13.18 -46.67
N GLU A 657 -4.10 -13.80 -47.45
CA GLU A 657 -5.51 -13.42 -47.57
C GLU A 657 -6.37 -14.56 -47.04
N VAL A 658 -7.27 -14.25 -46.11
CA VAL A 658 -8.12 -15.23 -45.45
C VAL A 658 -9.56 -14.78 -45.43
N TRP A 659 -10.47 -15.73 -45.64
CA TRP A 659 -11.90 -15.51 -45.43
C TRP A 659 -12.24 -15.80 -43.98
N CYS A 660 -12.99 -14.90 -43.36
CA CYS A 660 -13.47 -15.03 -41.99
C CYS A 660 -14.95 -14.69 -41.89
N ASN A 661 -15.62 -15.38 -40.98
CA ASN A 661 -17.02 -15.16 -40.61
C ASN A 661 -17.01 -14.43 -39.27
N VAL A 662 -17.12 -13.11 -39.32
CA VAL A 662 -17.12 -12.30 -38.10
C VAL A 662 -18.56 -12.21 -37.61
N GLN A 663 -18.77 -12.53 -36.33
CA GLN A 663 -20.09 -12.49 -35.70
C GLN A 663 -20.21 -11.27 -34.78
N SER A 664 -21.20 -10.42 -35.04
CA SER A 664 -21.57 -9.32 -34.16
C SER A 664 -22.86 -9.65 -33.40
N PRO A 665 -22.92 -9.37 -32.08
CA PRO A 665 -24.14 -9.52 -31.30
C PRO A 665 -25.32 -8.70 -31.84
N CYS A 666 -25.05 -7.58 -32.52
CA CYS A 666 -26.07 -6.66 -33.02
C CYS A 666 -26.35 -6.78 -34.53
N CYS A 667 -25.39 -7.26 -35.33
CA CYS A 667 -25.48 -7.26 -36.80
C CYS A 667 -25.53 -8.66 -37.44
N GLY A 668 -25.41 -9.74 -36.66
CA GLY A 668 -25.37 -11.11 -37.19
C GLY A 668 -23.96 -11.53 -37.65
N THR A 669 -23.88 -12.51 -38.56
CA THR A 669 -22.60 -13.01 -39.09
C THR A 669 -22.36 -12.45 -40.49
N GLU A 670 -21.21 -11.82 -40.69
CA GLU A 670 -20.78 -11.30 -41.99
C GLU A 670 -19.52 -12.02 -42.46
N ARG A 671 -19.48 -12.36 -43.76
CA ARG A 671 -18.37 -13.03 -44.40
C ARG A 671 -17.47 -11.99 -45.07
N ILE A 672 -16.25 -11.82 -44.56
CA ILE A 672 -15.28 -10.84 -45.07
C ILE A 672 -13.96 -11.51 -45.45
N CYS A 673 -13.26 -10.92 -46.42
CA CYS A 673 -11.91 -11.30 -46.80
C CYS A 673 -10.92 -10.27 -46.24
N LEU A 674 -10.04 -10.74 -45.36
CA LEU A 674 -8.98 -9.92 -44.77
C LEU A 674 -7.64 -10.29 -45.40
N ARG A 675 -6.92 -9.26 -45.83
CA ARG A 675 -5.50 -9.34 -46.11
C ARG A 675 -4.75 -9.02 -44.83
N SER A 676 -3.99 -9.98 -44.33
CA SER A 676 -3.27 -9.90 -43.06
C SER A 676 -1.78 -9.98 -43.30
N CYS A 677 -1.05 -9.01 -42.77
CA CYS A 677 0.40 -8.97 -42.78
C CYS A 677 0.92 -9.12 -41.35
N VAL A 678 1.75 -10.14 -41.08
CA VAL A 678 2.23 -10.47 -39.74
C VAL A 678 3.74 -10.46 -39.67
N LYS A 679 4.26 -10.01 -38.52
CA LYS A 679 5.68 -10.04 -38.19
C LYS A 679 5.86 -10.54 -36.77
N MET A 680 6.75 -11.53 -36.58
CA MET A 680 7.10 -12.00 -35.25
C MET A 680 7.95 -10.92 -34.55
N ILE A 681 7.54 -10.54 -33.35
CA ILE A 681 8.21 -9.51 -32.54
C ILE A 681 8.85 -10.08 -31.27
N GLY A 682 8.48 -11.29 -30.84
CA GLY A 682 9.10 -11.96 -29.70
C GLY A 682 8.82 -13.46 -29.63
N LYS A 683 9.64 -14.19 -28.86
CA LYS A 683 9.51 -15.64 -28.63
C LYS A 683 9.82 -16.02 -27.17
N SER A 684 9.10 -17.01 -26.65
CA SER A 684 9.38 -17.79 -25.42
C SER A 684 9.42 -19.31 -25.75
N GLU A 685 9.62 -20.19 -24.77
CA GLU A 685 9.79 -21.65 -24.95
C GLU A 685 8.67 -22.27 -25.82
N GLU A 686 7.41 -21.81 -25.68
CA GLU A 686 6.26 -22.28 -26.48
C GLU A 686 5.33 -21.15 -26.98
N ASN A 687 5.70 -19.88 -26.83
CA ASN A 687 4.86 -18.73 -27.20
C ASN A 687 5.53 -17.83 -28.22
N TYR A 688 4.74 -17.30 -29.15
CA TYR A 688 5.21 -16.42 -30.21
C TYR A 688 4.35 -15.16 -30.25
N LEU A 689 5.00 -14.02 -30.07
CA LEU A 689 4.34 -12.72 -30.10
C LEU A 689 4.40 -12.14 -31.51
N PHE A 690 3.24 -11.77 -32.05
CA PHE A 690 3.11 -11.21 -33.39
C PHE A 690 2.55 -9.79 -33.36
N TYR A 691 3.09 -8.97 -34.25
CA TYR A 691 2.47 -7.75 -34.72
C TYR A 691 1.78 -8.03 -36.05
N ALA A 692 0.50 -7.64 -36.19
CA ALA A 692 -0.27 -7.84 -37.40
C ALA A 692 -0.97 -6.57 -37.85
N THR A 693 -1.03 -6.38 -39.17
CA THR A 693 -1.88 -5.37 -39.81
C THR A 693 -2.90 -6.06 -40.70
N ILE A 694 -4.11 -5.50 -40.79
CA ILE A 694 -5.19 -6.05 -41.61
C ILE A 694 -5.73 -5.00 -42.58
N ARG A 695 -6.33 -5.48 -43.67
CA ARG A 695 -7.15 -4.69 -44.58
C ARG A 695 -8.31 -5.51 -45.10
N ASN A 696 -9.51 -4.93 -45.13
CA ASN A 696 -10.68 -5.55 -45.70
C ASN A 696 -10.65 -5.44 -47.24
N VAL A 697 -10.49 -6.57 -47.92
CA VAL A 697 -10.41 -6.66 -49.39
C VAL A 697 -11.64 -7.35 -50.01
N THR A 698 -12.72 -7.48 -49.23
CA THR A 698 -13.95 -8.17 -49.65
C THR A 698 -14.53 -7.61 -50.95
N ALA A 699 -14.69 -6.28 -51.04
CA ALA A 699 -15.26 -5.63 -52.22
C ALA A 699 -14.37 -5.80 -53.47
N GLU A 700 -13.04 -5.77 -53.30
CA GLU A 700 -12.08 -5.97 -54.38
C GLU A 700 -12.17 -7.41 -54.92
N LYS A 701 -12.23 -8.40 -54.03
CA LYS A 701 -12.37 -9.82 -54.39
C LYS A 701 -13.70 -10.13 -55.07
N MET A 702 -14.79 -9.56 -54.58
CA MET A 702 -16.11 -9.75 -55.19
C MET A 702 -16.14 -9.20 -56.62
N ARG A 703 -15.61 -7.98 -56.85
CA ARG A 703 -15.51 -7.41 -58.21
C ARG A 703 -14.65 -8.24 -59.15
N PHE A 704 -13.54 -8.77 -58.65
CA PHE A 704 -12.67 -9.63 -59.46
C PHE A 704 -13.38 -10.94 -59.84
N SER A 705 -14.08 -11.56 -58.89
CA SER A 705 -14.89 -12.76 -59.15
C SER A 705 -16.03 -12.49 -60.14
N GLU A 706 -16.70 -11.34 -60.04
CA GLU A 706 -17.74 -10.93 -60.99
C GLU A 706 -17.19 -10.74 -62.40
N LEU A 707 -16.01 -10.14 -62.54
CA LEU A 707 -15.33 -9.99 -63.83
C LEU A 707 -14.95 -11.34 -64.44
N GLU A 708 -14.41 -12.26 -63.64
CA GLU A 708 -14.09 -13.62 -64.12
C GLU A 708 -15.34 -14.39 -64.55
N ASP A 709 -16.43 -14.28 -63.79
CA ASP A 709 -17.69 -14.95 -64.13
C ASP A 709 -18.33 -14.32 -65.37
N MET A 710 -18.24 -12.99 -65.52
CA MET A 710 -18.69 -12.29 -66.72
C MET A 710 -17.88 -12.70 -67.94
N ASP A 711 -16.55 -12.81 -67.82
CA ASP A 711 -15.67 -13.27 -68.89
C ASP A 711 -15.93 -14.74 -69.26
N LYS A 712 -16.11 -15.64 -68.28
CA LYS A 712 -16.52 -17.03 -68.52
C LYS A 712 -17.88 -17.12 -69.23
N ARG A 713 -18.88 -16.36 -68.76
CA ARG A 713 -20.20 -16.31 -69.40
C ARG A 713 -20.11 -15.78 -70.82
N PHE A 714 -19.30 -14.75 -71.06
CA PHE A 714 -19.07 -14.19 -72.38
C PHE A 714 -18.41 -15.21 -73.32
N ARG A 715 -17.37 -15.93 -72.88
CA ARG A 715 -16.74 -17.01 -73.67
C ARG A 715 -17.73 -18.10 -74.04
N VAL A 716 -18.51 -18.59 -73.08
CA VAL A 716 -19.50 -19.66 -73.30
C VAL A 716 -20.62 -19.20 -74.24
N ALA A 717 -21.14 -17.99 -74.05
CA ALA A 717 -22.17 -17.43 -74.94
C ALA A 717 -21.64 -17.23 -76.37
N SER A 718 -20.40 -16.75 -76.52
CA SER A 718 -19.78 -16.59 -77.84
C SER A 718 -19.55 -17.94 -78.55
N GLU A 719 -19.18 -18.99 -77.82
CA GLU A 719 -19.03 -20.32 -78.40
C GLU A 719 -20.37 -20.89 -78.88
N GLN A 720 -21.44 -20.74 -78.08
CA GLN A 720 -22.79 -21.18 -78.45
C GLN A 720 -23.36 -20.40 -79.64
N ALA A 721 -23.05 -19.10 -79.76
CA ALA A 721 -23.56 -18.23 -80.83
C ALA A 721 -22.83 -18.40 -82.19
N ASN A 722 -21.76 -19.22 -82.27
CA ASN A 722 -20.94 -19.38 -83.47
C ASN A 722 -20.35 -18.08 -84.05
N ILE A 723 -19.99 -17.14 -83.17
CA ILE A 723 -19.42 -15.84 -83.56
C ILE A 723 -17.89 -15.87 -83.43
N TYR A 724 -17.20 -15.42 -84.47
CA TYR A 724 -15.78 -15.09 -84.41
C TYR A 724 -15.64 -13.66 -83.92
N PHE A 725 -14.73 -13.37 -83.00
CA PHE A 725 -14.50 -11.99 -82.54
C PHE A 725 -13.04 -11.75 -82.22
N TRP A 726 -12.65 -10.48 -82.21
CA TRP A 726 -11.30 -10.04 -81.88
C TRP A 726 -11.27 -8.60 -81.41
N GLU A 727 -10.25 -8.28 -80.64
CA GLU A 727 -9.91 -6.93 -80.24
C GLU A 727 -8.80 -6.40 -81.15
N TYR A 728 -8.91 -5.16 -81.61
CA TYR A 728 -7.93 -4.46 -82.42
C TYR A 728 -7.52 -3.17 -81.73
N GLU A 729 -6.24 -3.07 -81.37
CA GLU A 729 -5.66 -1.87 -80.79
C GLU A 729 -5.13 -0.96 -81.91
N ILE A 730 -5.75 0.22 -82.04
CA ILE A 730 -5.56 1.10 -83.20
C ILE A 730 -4.14 1.67 -83.25
N ALA A 731 -3.60 2.07 -82.09
CA ALA A 731 -2.27 2.67 -82.00
C ALA A 731 -1.13 1.71 -82.38
N THR A 732 -1.24 0.44 -81.97
CA THR A 732 -0.19 -0.58 -82.19
C THR A 732 -0.46 -1.45 -83.41
N LYS A 733 -1.66 -1.34 -84.01
CA LYS A 733 -2.19 -2.24 -85.03
C LYS A 733 -2.15 -3.71 -84.61
N ALA A 734 -2.26 -3.97 -83.31
CA ALA A 734 -2.24 -5.32 -82.77
C ALA A 734 -3.66 -5.88 -82.68
N MET A 735 -3.88 -7.09 -83.19
CA MET A 735 -5.15 -7.80 -83.11
C MET A 735 -5.02 -9.02 -82.18
N ARG A 736 -6.00 -9.18 -81.30
CA ARG A 736 -6.12 -10.31 -80.37
C ARG A 736 -7.36 -11.14 -80.74
N PRO A 737 -7.18 -12.30 -81.37
CA PRO A 737 -8.29 -13.16 -81.76
C PRO A 737 -8.89 -13.89 -80.57
N CYS A 738 -10.20 -14.18 -80.61
CA CYS A 738 -10.81 -15.10 -79.67
C CYS A 738 -10.30 -16.54 -79.85
N PHE A 739 -10.55 -17.41 -78.86
CA PHE A 739 -10.12 -18.82 -78.90
C PHE A 739 -10.58 -19.55 -80.16
N ARG A 740 -11.78 -19.24 -80.65
CA ARG A 740 -12.34 -19.85 -81.87
C ARG A 740 -11.59 -19.43 -83.13
N CYS A 741 -11.20 -18.15 -83.25
CA CYS A 741 -10.33 -17.68 -84.32
C CYS A 741 -8.97 -18.38 -84.30
N MET A 742 -8.38 -18.60 -83.11
CA MET A 742 -7.12 -19.33 -82.98
C MET A 742 -7.25 -20.81 -83.38
N ARG A 743 -8.34 -21.47 -82.95
CA ARG A 743 -8.61 -22.89 -83.23
C ARG A 743 -8.98 -23.16 -84.68
N ASP A 744 -9.93 -22.39 -85.23
CA ASP A 744 -10.53 -22.67 -86.54
C ASP A 744 -9.75 -22.02 -87.69
N LEU A 745 -9.14 -20.85 -87.47
CA LEU A 745 -8.39 -20.10 -88.49
C LEU A 745 -6.86 -20.21 -88.32
N GLY A 746 -6.38 -20.90 -87.26
CA GLY A 746 -4.95 -21.08 -87.01
C GLY A 746 -4.21 -19.80 -86.59
N LEU A 747 -4.93 -18.78 -86.13
CA LEU A 747 -4.32 -17.50 -85.77
C LEU A 747 -3.54 -17.57 -84.44
N PRO A 748 -2.40 -16.86 -84.32
CA PRO A 748 -1.69 -16.73 -83.05
C PRO A 748 -2.45 -15.84 -82.07
N ALA A 749 -2.17 -15.98 -80.76
CA ALA A 749 -2.81 -15.19 -79.69
C ALA A 749 -2.60 -13.66 -79.80
N LEU A 750 -1.65 -13.22 -80.62
CA LEU A 750 -1.43 -11.83 -80.97
C LEU A 750 -0.97 -11.73 -82.43
N VAL A 751 -1.75 -11.06 -83.26
CA VAL A 751 -1.42 -10.72 -84.64
C VAL A 751 -0.93 -9.29 -84.68
N ARG A 752 0.34 -9.06 -85.04
CA ARG A 752 0.90 -7.70 -85.17
C ARG A 752 0.68 -7.19 -86.58
N ASN A 753 0.47 -5.87 -86.73
CA ASN A 753 0.26 -5.23 -88.02
C ASN A 753 -0.99 -5.72 -88.79
N TYR A 754 -2.09 -5.95 -88.07
CA TYR A 754 -3.37 -6.32 -88.66
C TYR A 754 -3.88 -5.22 -89.63
N PRO A 755 -4.37 -5.57 -90.84
CA PRO A 755 -4.78 -6.91 -91.30
C PRO A 755 -3.77 -7.65 -92.18
N GLU A 756 -2.55 -7.13 -92.41
CA GLU A 756 -1.60 -7.68 -93.39
C GLU A 756 -1.29 -9.18 -93.22
N PRO A 757 -1.02 -9.71 -92.01
CA PRO A 757 -0.74 -11.14 -91.85
C PRO A 757 -1.91 -12.05 -92.22
N LEU A 758 -3.16 -11.57 -92.12
CA LEU A 758 -4.33 -12.36 -92.51
C LEU A 758 -4.54 -12.35 -94.03
N ILE A 759 -4.09 -11.30 -94.71
CA ILE A 759 -4.08 -11.21 -96.17
C ILE A 759 -2.99 -12.14 -96.72
N GLU A 760 -1.77 -12.07 -96.16
CA GLU A 760 -0.64 -12.93 -96.55
C GLU A 760 -0.93 -14.43 -96.34
N GLN A 761 -1.66 -14.78 -95.28
CA GLN A 761 -2.08 -16.16 -95.00
C GLN A 761 -3.28 -16.62 -95.85
N GLY A 762 -3.85 -15.75 -96.69
CA GLY A 762 -5.02 -16.04 -97.53
C GLY A 762 -6.33 -16.24 -96.75
N ILE A 763 -6.37 -15.83 -95.47
CA ILE A 763 -7.58 -15.84 -94.65
C ILE A 763 -8.54 -14.75 -95.16
N ILE A 764 -8.00 -13.56 -95.39
CA ILE A 764 -8.69 -12.49 -96.14
C ILE A 764 -8.33 -12.67 -97.63
N PRO A 765 -9.32 -12.86 -98.53
CA PRO A 765 -9.04 -12.98 -99.96
C PRO A 765 -8.38 -11.72 -100.52
N GLU A 766 -7.43 -11.89 -101.44
CA GLU A 766 -6.65 -10.79 -102.01
C GLU A 766 -7.54 -9.75 -102.73
N ASP A 767 -8.63 -10.18 -103.37
CA ASP A 767 -9.64 -9.32 -104.01
C ASP A 767 -10.31 -8.32 -103.03
N TYR A 768 -10.24 -8.57 -101.72
CA TYR A 768 -10.82 -7.73 -100.67
C TYR A 768 -9.76 -7.06 -99.77
N ALA A 769 -8.47 -7.26 -100.05
CA ALA A 769 -7.37 -6.74 -99.23
C ALA A 769 -7.40 -5.22 -99.10
N ASP A 770 -7.61 -4.50 -100.21
CA ASP A 770 -7.66 -3.03 -100.22
C ASP A 770 -8.85 -2.47 -99.44
N MET A 771 -9.98 -3.19 -99.45
CA MET A 771 -11.16 -2.85 -98.67
C MET A 771 -10.89 -3.00 -97.17
N TYR A 772 -10.25 -4.09 -96.71
CA TYR A 772 -9.86 -4.25 -95.31
C TYR A 772 -8.84 -3.19 -94.85
N ARG A 773 -7.88 -2.82 -95.70
CA ARG A 773 -6.93 -1.73 -95.40
C ARG A 773 -7.65 -0.38 -95.27
N GLN A 774 -8.60 -0.10 -96.16
CA GLN A 774 -9.42 1.10 -96.09
C GLN A 774 -10.24 1.14 -94.79
N TRP A 775 -10.87 0.03 -94.41
CA TRP A 775 -11.61 -0.05 -93.15
C TRP A 775 -10.74 0.22 -91.92
N MET A 776 -9.53 -0.34 -91.86
CA MET A 776 -8.63 -0.06 -90.74
C MET A 776 -8.20 1.41 -90.71
N SER A 777 -8.06 2.05 -91.88
CA SER A 777 -7.81 3.49 -91.95
C SER A 777 -9.00 4.32 -91.46
N GLU A 778 -10.22 3.94 -91.83
CA GLU A 778 -11.46 4.61 -91.43
C GLU A 778 -11.72 4.46 -89.92
N ILE A 779 -11.49 3.25 -89.38
CA ILE A 779 -11.55 2.96 -87.94
C ILE A 779 -10.52 3.81 -87.18
N ALA A 780 -9.30 3.98 -87.73
CA ALA A 780 -8.29 4.85 -87.13
C ALA A 780 -8.69 6.33 -87.10
N THR A 781 -9.59 6.76 -87.99
CA THR A 781 -10.12 8.14 -88.04
C THR A 781 -11.41 8.36 -87.27
N GLY A 782 -12.02 7.31 -86.70
CA GLY A 782 -13.17 7.41 -85.80
C GLY A 782 -14.56 7.35 -86.46
N ASP A 783 -14.70 6.71 -87.62
CA ASP A 783 -16.00 6.52 -88.29
C ASP A 783 -16.85 5.41 -87.63
N VAL A 784 -18.08 5.72 -87.21
CA VAL A 784 -18.83 4.99 -86.16
C VAL A 784 -19.58 3.77 -86.70
N SER A 785 -19.02 2.59 -86.44
CA SER A 785 -19.59 1.25 -86.66
C SER A 785 -19.90 0.88 -88.12
N ARG A 786 -19.23 -0.17 -88.60
CA ARG A 786 -19.42 -0.73 -89.95
C ARG A 786 -19.97 -2.13 -89.83
N GLU A 787 -20.96 -2.45 -90.65
CA GLU A 787 -21.56 -3.78 -90.77
C GLU A 787 -21.65 -4.15 -92.26
N GLU A 788 -20.91 -5.15 -92.69
CA GLU A 788 -20.86 -5.57 -94.10
C GLU A 788 -20.70 -7.08 -94.24
N VAL A 789 -21.25 -7.65 -95.32
CA VAL A 789 -21.22 -9.08 -95.60
C VAL A 789 -20.10 -9.39 -96.58
N ILE A 790 -19.13 -10.20 -96.14
CA ILE A 790 -17.94 -10.53 -96.93
C ILE A 790 -17.74 -12.05 -96.98
N PRO A 791 -17.46 -12.63 -98.14
CA PRO A 791 -17.03 -14.02 -98.24
C PRO A 791 -15.64 -14.20 -97.60
N LEU A 792 -15.52 -15.05 -96.57
CA LEU A 792 -14.23 -15.50 -96.04
C LEU A 792 -13.93 -16.90 -96.58
N THR A 793 -12.66 -17.13 -96.88
CA THR A 793 -12.05 -18.36 -97.45
C THR A 793 -12.28 -18.60 -98.95
N VAL A 794 -11.40 -19.42 -99.53
CA VAL A 794 -11.40 -19.86 -100.95
C VAL A 794 -12.75 -20.43 -101.42
N GLY A 795 -13.63 -20.85 -100.50
CA GLY A 795 -14.98 -21.34 -100.75
C GLY A 795 -16.11 -20.30 -100.81
N ARG A 796 -15.82 -18.99 -100.70
CA ARG A 796 -16.79 -17.87 -100.76
C ARG A 796 -17.96 -17.95 -99.76
N VAL A 797 -17.72 -18.38 -98.53
CA VAL A 797 -18.79 -18.47 -97.51
C VAL A 797 -19.03 -17.08 -96.89
N PRO A 798 -20.26 -16.52 -96.94
CA PRO A 798 -20.53 -15.16 -96.48
C PRO A 798 -20.54 -15.06 -94.95
N PHE A 799 -19.73 -14.15 -94.42
CA PHE A 799 -19.74 -13.72 -93.02
C PHE A 799 -20.17 -12.27 -92.91
N MET A 800 -21.02 -11.98 -91.94
CA MET A 800 -21.35 -10.62 -91.54
C MET A 800 -20.28 -10.12 -90.58
N PHE A 801 -19.52 -9.12 -91.01
CA PHE A 801 -18.54 -8.43 -90.19
C PHE A 801 -19.14 -7.22 -89.52
N LYS A 802 -18.83 -7.02 -88.25
CA LYS A 802 -19.22 -5.83 -87.50
C LYS A 802 -18.08 -5.34 -86.64
N TYR A 803 -17.77 -4.05 -86.73
CA TYR A 803 -16.81 -3.39 -85.85
C TYR A 803 -17.51 -2.40 -84.93
N THR A 804 -17.19 -2.45 -83.64
CA THR A 804 -17.62 -1.47 -82.63
C THR A 804 -16.39 -0.81 -82.02
N MET A 805 -16.39 0.50 -81.88
CA MET A 805 -15.23 1.24 -81.37
C MET A 805 -15.37 1.64 -79.91
N GLU A 806 -14.23 1.69 -79.23
CA GLU A 806 -14.04 2.24 -77.90
C GLU A 806 -13.19 3.52 -78.01
N PHE A 807 -13.67 4.59 -77.38
CA PHE A 807 -13.03 5.90 -77.41
C PHE A 807 -12.43 6.24 -76.04
N ASP A 808 -11.35 7.00 -76.02
CA ASP A 808 -10.79 7.57 -74.80
C ASP A 808 -11.65 8.73 -74.25
N GLU A 809 -11.30 9.25 -73.07
CA GLU A 809 -12.00 10.38 -72.43
C GLU A 809 -12.01 11.68 -73.27
N ASN A 810 -11.13 11.77 -74.29
CA ASN A 810 -11.04 12.90 -75.21
C ASN A 810 -11.74 12.64 -76.57
N GLY A 811 -12.47 11.52 -76.70
CA GLY A 811 -13.19 11.15 -77.92
C GLY A 811 -12.31 10.61 -79.05
N ARG A 812 -11.08 10.17 -78.77
CA ARG A 812 -10.19 9.55 -79.77
C ARG A 812 -10.36 8.03 -79.79
N PRO A 813 -10.35 7.38 -80.96
CA PRO A 813 -10.46 5.91 -81.04
C PRO A 813 -9.28 5.23 -80.35
N LEU A 814 -9.56 4.39 -79.35
CA LEU A 814 -8.56 3.62 -78.60
C LEU A 814 -8.45 2.20 -79.17
N LYS A 815 -9.60 1.52 -79.26
CA LYS A 815 -9.73 0.12 -79.66
C LYS A 815 -10.95 -0.09 -80.55
N ALA A 816 -10.92 -1.14 -81.36
CA ALA A 816 -12.08 -1.63 -82.09
C ALA A 816 -12.29 -3.12 -81.80
N PHE A 817 -13.53 -3.50 -81.54
CA PHE A 817 -13.95 -4.88 -81.37
C PHE A 817 -14.62 -5.36 -82.67
N GLY A 818 -13.96 -6.27 -83.38
CA GLY A 818 -14.47 -6.89 -84.57
C GLY A 818 -15.20 -8.19 -84.24
N SER A 819 -16.30 -8.45 -84.95
CA SER A 819 -17.00 -9.73 -84.92
C SER A 819 -17.33 -10.18 -86.34
N ALA A 820 -17.31 -11.48 -86.60
CA ALA A 820 -17.74 -12.11 -87.84
C ALA A 820 -18.69 -13.27 -87.54
N THR A 821 -19.90 -13.22 -88.11
CA THR A 821 -20.92 -14.26 -87.93
C THR A 821 -21.27 -14.88 -89.26
N LEU A 822 -21.35 -16.21 -89.31
CA LEU A 822 -21.72 -16.95 -90.51
C LEU A 822 -23.18 -16.64 -90.90
N ILE A 823 -23.44 -16.28 -92.15
CA ILE A 823 -24.81 -16.09 -92.64
C ILE A 823 -25.37 -17.43 -93.11
N ASN A 824 -26.16 -18.08 -92.26
CA ASN A 824 -26.89 -19.30 -92.63
C ASN A 824 -28.10 -18.95 -93.51
N GLY A 825 -27.96 -19.03 -94.84
CA GLY A 825 -29.12 -18.92 -95.73
C GLY A 825 -28.93 -18.30 -97.10
N VAL A 826 -27.84 -18.59 -97.83
CA VAL A 826 -27.84 -18.39 -99.29
C VAL A 826 -27.53 -19.74 -99.96
N ARG A 827 -28.59 -20.46 -100.34
CA ARG A 827 -28.51 -21.44 -101.42
C ARG A 827 -28.49 -20.65 -102.72
N GLU A 828 -27.38 -20.80 -103.45
CA GLU A 828 -27.09 -20.31 -104.81
C GLU A 828 -27.11 -18.79 -105.03
#